data_AF-A0A9X4AX69-F1
#
_entry.id   AF-A0A9X4AX69-F1
#
_cell.length_a   1.000
_cell.length_b   1.000
_cell.length_c   1.000
_cell.angle_alpha   90.00
_cell.angle_beta   90.00
_cell.angle_gamma   90.00
#
_symmetry.space_group_name_H-M   'P 1'
#
loop_
_entity.id
_entity.type
_entity.pdbx_description
1 polymer ?
#
loop_
_entity_poly.entity_id
_entity_poly.type
_entity_poly.pdbx_seq_one_letter_code
_entity_poly.pdbx_strand_id
1 'polypeptide(L)'
;MNKLPIVSLSSVSLPPIPSSSSDPFHFFWHPEEKAFWLLVLGKNSSGDVERRVWRVSEDGTGAIVLSDEQLGLPDDLDADSLRAFYFDTARGQPVWLVSTSDEVVLGAFDGKTFVKVKQKKTIRASANDSFVFDPARRVLVHFVSQEKMEREGLSVRELGSDGEWQDKGAVMADAGSWKTFAAWDERQKLAVVVDSANNKAFGWDGKNWRELPEAPFSNSKAATTHPRTKGLVLIEESSGYTASYKRYRSAELTDTKWVDGEESALKPLERLVSIAYIPERNESYVYAPKLGGTIQHTLGRYDGQKVHPAGQPVLAMTGGSTAGPVLFWSYDGMFSVVGEELRKTADHPEEAVLGFRADRTGCVAVGRTGEVERLTSKGWTSVCKAPPGFTERCDSSMGSDGTGRLLVVGGGDPYGGKKFLTDTWLFDGKTWTQLTTRGPGPKTLFTRIAFEPSRSTWVVIGGRKKDAYSDHLDETHELDGNNKWVAFKSNFDESPGLGARFIARDDASGQLFLVTYGCNDPDRLHVYRGAGEWHCVGDIDAALVPWGSRSGIDAPYAYDDERRVLVGYGRGSLVEVAIGAALDAVRPKESAQPKASESEAKPRPRDGAKTKGKEQLTEEAIPPAVWLRLQEDGSEKFWFASSREGATWTACWGRRGATPSEKVYTLDSRAAAKSAYEKAVREKLKKGYEHAPEKEAAALVPGRMSYRFKLGKFERIEDDMFGGIPAGVTRESWPICAGCNHPMPHVMTLHAHPERLPLTKHAAITLFVCDNESSGGTCLTSETDKGCNAALLLTAAELERAPLSTPPSGKKGAEPSKTMRARKLTYREVFEADPEKNENVDDIEVADKVGGYPGWYQFENTPKCDKCRKEMRFVAQLQEEHMTGGGSSEGYLFCCLDEHQAKFFWQH
;
A
#
# COMPACT_ATOMS: atom_id res chain seq x y z
N MET A 1 6.29 28.69 10.69
CA MET A 1 5.29 27.64 10.96
C MET A 1 5.79 26.76 12.08
N ASN A 2 4.88 26.12 12.84
CA ASN A 2 5.28 25.17 13.86
C ASN A 2 5.57 23.81 13.20
N LYS A 3 6.80 23.32 13.35
CA LYS A 3 7.13 21.94 13.00
C LYS A 3 6.38 21.01 13.95
N LEU A 4 5.71 19.99 13.42
CA LEU A 4 5.08 18.98 14.26
C LEU A 4 6.16 18.15 14.98
N PRO A 5 5.92 17.72 16.23
CA PRO A 5 6.88 16.89 16.96
C PRO A 5 7.02 15.55 16.24
N ILE A 6 8.21 15.32 15.70
CA ILE A 6 8.57 14.09 15.01
C ILE A 6 9.39 13.25 15.95
N VAL A 7 8.99 11.99 16.06
CA VAL A 7 9.77 10.99 16.75
C VAL A 7 10.10 9.93 15.73
N SER A 8 11.32 9.94 15.19
CA SER A 8 11.74 8.81 14.34
C SER A 8 11.60 7.55 15.17
N LEU A 9 10.95 6.48 14.70
CA LEU A 9 10.87 5.22 15.43
C LEU A 9 12.21 4.48 15.39
N SER A 10 13.13 4.87 14.49
CA SER A 10 14.55 4.51 14.67
C SER A 10 15.26 5.34 15.75
N SER A 11 14.60 6.37 16.31
CA SER A 11 15.02 7.15 17.48
C SER A 11 14.08 7.07 18.71
N VAL A 12 12.86 6.54 18.60
CA VAL A 12 12.10 5.87 19.67
C VAL A 12 12.65 4.46 19.75
N SER A 13 13.95 4.41 19.96
CA SER A 13 14.72 3.22 19.70
C SER A 13 14.36 2.20 20.76
N LEU A 14 13.73 1.11 20.34
CA LEU A 14 14.10 -0.14 20.97
C LEU A 14 15.59 -0.33 20.67
N PRO A 15 16.42 -0.70 21.66
CA PRO A 15 17.86 -0.79 21.49
C PRO A 15 18.19 -1.61 20.24
N PRO A 16 18.98 -1.08 19.28
CA PRO A 16 19.37 -1.86 18.11
C PRO A 16 20.05 -3.13 18.60
N ILE A 17 19.44 -4.27 18.31
CA ILE A 17 20.03 -5.56 18.66
C ILE A 17 21.23 -5.71 17.72
N PRO A 18 22.46 -5.80 18.25
CA PRO A 18 23.66 -5.73 17.43
C PRO A 18 23.75 -6.93 16.51
N SER A 19 24.44 -6.74 15.39
CA SER A 19 24.66 -7.79 14.38
C SER A 19 25.38 -9.02 14.94
N SER A 20 26.14 -8.87 16.04
CA SER A 20 26.89 -9.95 16.69
C SER A 20 26.06 -10.68 17.75
N SER A 21 26.31 -11.99 17.91
CA SER A 21 25.74 -12.82 18.98
C SER A 21 26.59 -12.84 20.26
N SER A 22 27.72 -12.13 20.27
CA SER A 22 28.71 -12.11 21.35
C SER A 22 28.57 -10.92 22.29
N ASP A 23 27.76 -9.92 21.96
CA ASP A 23 27.55 -8.75 22.81
C ASP A 23 26.63 -9.10 24.01
N PRO A 24 27.01 -8.80 25.27
CA PRO A 24 26.24 -9.19 26.45
C PRO A 24 25.04 -8.25 26.66
N PHE A 25 23.84 -8.83 26.71
CA PHE A 25 22.61 -8.11 27.02
C PHE A 25 21.94 -8.72 28.24
N HIS A 26 21.69 -7.87 29.23
CA HIS A 26 20.92 -8.24 30.40
C HIS A 26 19.73 -7.29 30.56
N PHE A 27 18.60 -7.89 30.91
CA PHE A 27 17.28 -7.27 30.89
C PHE A 27 16.56 -7.63 32.20
N PHE A 28 15.94 -6.66 32.86
CA PHE A 28 15.14 -6.93 34.06
C PHE A 28 13.92 -6.00 34.16
N TRP A 29 12.96 -6.37 35.00
CA TRP A 29 11.79 -5.56 35.33
C TRP A 29 12.04 -4.66 36.54
N HIS A 30 11.88 -3.35 36.38
CA HIS A 30 11.95 -2.38 37.47
C HIS A 30 10.57 -2.24 38.12
N PRO A 31 10.36 -2.73 39.36
CA PRO A 31 9.03 -2.79 39.97
C PRO A 31 8.43 -1.40 40.25
N GLU A 32 9.26 -0.42 40.63
CA GLU A 32 8.78 0.92 40.95
C GLU A 32 8.42 1.74 39.69
N GLU A 33 9.30 1.75 38.68
CA GLU A 33 9.04 2.46 37.42
C GLU A 33 8.03 1.75 36.52
N LYS A 34 7.71 0.48 36.78
CA LYS A 34 6.87 -0.37 35.94
C LYS A 34 7.35 -0.39 34.49
N ALA A 35 8.65 -0.51 34.32
CA ALA A 35 9.33 -0.55 33.04
C ALA A 35 10.47 -1.55 33.09
N PHE A 36 10.86 -2.06 31.93
CA PHE A 36 12.06 -2.86 31.82
C PHE A 36 13.29 -1.99 31.67
N TRP A 37 14.42 -2.45 32.21
CA TRP A 37 15.72 -1.83 32.02
C TRP A 37 16.62 -2.80 31.26
N LEU A 38 17.21 -2.34 30.16
CA LEU A 38 18.14 -3.10 29.34
C LEU A 38 19.50 -2.42 29.33
N LEU A 39 20.53 -3.13 29.77
CA LEU A 39 21.93 -2.71 29.62
C LEU A 39 22.49 -3.23 28.29
N VAL A 40 23.03 -2.32 27.49
CA VAL A 40 23.67 -2.59 26.21
C VAL A 40 25.15 -2.28 26.32
N LEU A 41 25.99 -3.29 26.13
CA LEU A 41 27.44 -3.16 25.96
C LEU A 41 27.79 -3.75 24.59
N GLY A 42 28.22 -2.93 23.64
CA GLY A 42 28.55 -3.40 22.29
C GLY A 42 29.25 -2.35 21.45
N LYS A 43 29.59 -2.69 20.21
CA LYS A 43 30.11 -1.73 19.23
C LYS A 43 29.00 -1.29 18.28
N ASN A 44 28.91 -0.01 18.00
CA ASN A 44 28.00 0.51 16.98
C ASN A 44 28.48 0.15 15.56
N SER A 45 27.69 0.49 14.54
CA SER A 45 28.03 0.26 13.12
C SER A 45 29.31 0.98 12.67
N SER A 46 29.77 1.98 13.42
CA SER A 46 31.01 2.72 13.19
C SER A 46 32.22 2.12 13.94
N GLY A 47 31.99 1.12 14.80
CA GLY A 47 33.01 0.46 15.60
C GLY A 47 33.24 1.06 16.99
N ASP A 48 32.54 2.12 17.37
CA ASP A 48 32.67 2.76 18.68
C ASP A 48 31.96 1.94 19.76
N VAL A 49 32.53 1.89 20.96
CA VAL A 49 31.92 1.22 22.12
C VAL A 49 30.74 2.06 22.61
N GLU A 50 29.53 1.50 22.57
CA GLU A 50 28.33 2.10 23.16
C GLU A 50 28.01 1.42 24.48
N ARG A 51 27.91 2.20 25.57
CA ARG A 51 27.48 1.76 26.89
C ARG A 51 26.22 2.51 27.28
N ARG A 52 25.06 1.87 27.23
CA ARG A 52 23.76 2.54 27.45
C ARG A 52 22.80 1.69 28.26
N VAL A 53 21.96 2.34 29.07
CA VAL A 53 20.78 1.72 29.67
C VAL A 53 19.53 2.29 29.02
N TRP A 54 18.69 1.40 28.53
CA TRP A 54 17.38 1.70 27.98
C TRP A 54 16.32 1.40 29.01
N ARG A 55 15.40 2.34 29.21
CA ARG A 55 14.13 2.09 29.85
C ARG A 55 13.10 1.76 28.77
N VAL A 56 12.51 0.58 28.85
CA VAL A 56 11.58 0.03 27.87
C VAL A 56 10.23 -0.24 28.53
N SER A 57 9.19 0.42 28.05
CA SER A 57 7.80 0.22 28.45
C SER A 57 7.25 -1.10 27.90
N GLU A 58 6.15 -1.59 28.46
CA GLU A 58 5.49 -2.84 28.00
C GLU A 58 4.88 -2.74 26.59
N ASP A 59 4.56 -1.54 26.14
CA ASP A 59 4.10 -1.29 24.77
C ASP A 59 5.24 -1.36 23.74
N GLY A 60 6.48 -1.60 24.19
CA GLY A 60 7.67 -1.64 23.34
C GLY A 60 8.29 -0.26 23.10
N THR A 61 7.84 0.81 23.76
CA THR A 61 8.51 2.11 23.65
C THR A 61 9.77 2.16 24.52
N GLY A 62 10.89 2.63 23.97
CA GLY A 62 12.18 2.67 24.66
C GLY A 62 12.82 4.06 24.67
N ALA A 63 13.51 4.41 25.75
CA ALA A 63 14.33 5.61 25.85
C ALA A 63 15.66 5.33 26.55
N ILE A 64 16.75 5.94 26.08
CA ILE A 64 18.03 5.92 26.80
C ILE A 64 17.86 6.77 28.05
N VAL A 65 18.11 6.16 29.21
CA VAL A 65 18.05 6.86 30.50
C VAL A 65 19.45 7.10 31.08
N LEU A 66 20.46 6.32 30.66
CA LEU A 66 21.85 6.46 31.10
C LEU A 66 22.82 6.11 29.95
N SER A 67 23.96 6.79 29.90
CA SER A 67 25.06 6.50 28.97
C SER A 67 26.44 6.66 29.60
N ASP A 68 27.39 5.88 29.12
CA ASP A 68 28.84 6.02 29.34
C ASP A 68 29.23 6.22 30.81
N GLU A 69 29.75 7.41 31.17
CA GLU A 69 30.22 7.73 32.52
C GLU A 69 29.15 7.53 33.60
N GLN A 70 27.87 7.73 33.27
CA GLN A 70 26.77 7.52 34.21
C GLN A 70 26.61 6.07 34.65
N LEU A 71 27.18 5.13 33.90
CA LEU A 71 27.16 3.70 34.23
C LEU A 71 28.27 3.32 35.20
N GLY A 72 29.27 4.17 35.42
CA GLY A 72 30.37 3.89 36.37
C GLY A 72 31.10 2.58 36.12
N LEU A 73 31.04 2.08 34.88
CA LEU A 73 31.64 0.81 34.47
C LEU A 73 33.16 0.95 34.39
N PRO A 74 33.95 -0.08 34.77
CA PRO A 74 35.40 -0.08 34.56
C PRO A 74 35.77 0.15 33.09
N ASP A 75 36.91 0.82 32.86
CA ASP A 75 37.35 1.18 31.50
C ASP A 75 37.80 -0.05 30.67
N ASP A 76 38.21 -1.13 31.33
CA ASP A 76 38.85 -2.32 30.79
C ASP A 76 37.88 -3.49 30.49
N LEU A 77 36.59 -3.20 30.31
CA LEU A 77 35.59 -4.26 30.05
C LEU A 77 35.68 -4.84 28.64
N ASP A 78 35.71 -6.17 28.57
CA ASP A 78 35.41 -6.93 27.36
C ASP A 78 33.93 -7.37 27.31
N ALA A 79 33.52 -8.02 26.21
CA ALA A 79 32.17 -8.50 26.02
C ALA A 79 31.75 -9.61 27.01
N ASP A 80 32.70 -10.30 27.66
CA ASP A 80 32.41 -11.41 28.59
C ASP A 80 32.49 -10.99 30.08
N SER A 81 32.81 -9.71 30.32
CA SER A 81 33.01 -9.16 31.66
C SER A 81 31.68 -8.92 32.41
N LEU A 82 30.57 -8.67 31.71
CA LEU A 82 29.26 -8.46 32.34
C LEU A 82 28.67 -9.79 32.81
N ARG A 83 28.41 -9.92 34.12
CA ARG A 83 27.88 -11.15 34.75
C ARG A 83 26.39 -11.07 35.03
N ALA A 84 25.90 -9.90 35.44
CA ALA A 84 24.49 -9.70 35.74
C ALA A 84 24.09 -8.22 35.65
N PHE A 85 22.83 -7.98 35.34
CA PHE A 85 22.14 -6.69 35.48
C PHE A 85 20.72 -6.98 35.95
N TYR A 86 20.37 -6.52 37.15
CA TYR A 86 19.10 -6.89 37.80
C TYR A 86 18.65 -5.83 38.81
N PHE A 87 17.40 -5.94 39.25
CA PHE A 87 16.88 -5.15 40.37
C PHE A 87 17.19 -5.85 41.69
N ASP A 88 18.07 -5.26 42.50
CA ASP A 88 18.41 -5.81 43.81
C ASP A 88 17.33 -5.45 44.84
N THR A 89 16.48 -6.42 45.17
CA THR A 89 15.39 -6.24 46.14
C THR A 89 15.86 -6.09 47.58
N ALA A 90 17.12 -6.45 47.90
CA ALA A 90 17.72 -6.21 49.21
C ALA A 90 18.04 -4.71 49.40
N ARG A 91 18.49 -4.06 48.32
CA ARG A 91 18.90 -2.66 48.31
C ARG A 91 17.81 -1.70 47.79
N GLY A 92 16.82 -2.22 47.07
CA GLY A 92 15.74 -1.44 46.45
C GLY A 92 16.21 -0.64 45.24
N GLN A 93 17.24 -1.09 44.52
CA GLN A 93 17.82 -0.33 43.41
C GLN A 93 18.40 -1.23 42.30
N PRO A 94 18.47 -0.75 41.05
CA PRO A 94 19.19 -1.41 39.96
C PRO A 94 20.67 -1.64 40.29
N VAL A 95 21.20 -2.80 39.89
CA VAL A 95 22.63 -3.14 40.02
C VAL A 95 23.17 -3.82 38.76
N TRP A 96 24.44 -3.58 38.46
CA TRP A 96 25.21 -4.42 37.54
C TRP A 96 26.36 -5.09 38.28
N LEU A 97 26.77 -6.25 37.79
CA LEU A 97 27.90 -7.03 38.27
C LEU A 97 28.84 -7.32 37.11
N VAL A 98 30.10 -6.92 37.23
CA VAL A 98 31.15 -7.18 36.24
C VAL A 98 32.32 -7.92 36.87
N SER A 99 32.97 -8.77 36.10
CA SER A 99 34.21 -9.44 36.46
C SER A 99 35.35 -8.80 35.66
N THR A 100 36.31 -8.20 36.36
CA THR A 100 37.56 -7.70 35.77
C THR A 100 38.65 -8.77 35.88
N SER A 101 39.87 -8.47 35.41
CA SER A 101 41.04 -9.34 35.62
C SER A 101 41.36 -9.60 37.10
N ASP A 102 41.02 -8.65 37.97
CA ASP A 102 41.48 -8.64 39.36
C ASP A 102 40.39 -8.86 40.40
N GLU A 103 39.15 -8.47 40.10
CA GLU A 103 38.03 -8.54 41.04
C GLU A 103 36.65 -8.54 40.38
N VAL A 104 35.65 -9.00 41.13
CA VAL A 104 34.22 -8.86 40.83
C VAL A 104 33.70 -7.55 41.43
N VAL A 105 33.28 -6.63 40.56
CA VAL A 105 32.80 -5.30 40.93
C VAL A 105 31.27 -5.24 40.85
N LEU A 106 30.64 -4.70 41.90
CA LEU A 106 29.21 -4.40 41.95
C LEU A 106 29.00 -2.89 41.85
N GLY A 107 28.24 -2.44 40.86
CA GLY A 107 27.75 -1.06 40.75
C GLY A 107 26.27 -0.99 41.10
N ALA A 108 25.88 0.04 41.85
CA ALA A 108 24.48 0.25 42.21
C ALA A 108 24.01 1.65 41.85
N PHE A 109 22.78 1.75 41.36
CA PHE A 109 22.19 3.01 40.91
C PHE A 109 21.76 3.87 42.10
N ASP A 110 22.21 5.12 42.16
CA ASP A 110 21.90 6.07 43.24
C ASP A 110 20.74 7.02 42.90
N GLY A 111 20.05 6.79 41.77
CA GLY A 111 19.01 7.66 41.22
C GLY A 111 19.49 8.55 40.08
N LYS A 112 20.81 8.70 39.87
CA LYS A 112 21.38 9.47 38.76
C LYS A 112 22.50 8.74 38.02
N THR A 113 23.33 8.00 38.74
CA THR A 113 24.49 7.28 38.21
C THR A 113 24.66 5.94 38.94
N PHE A 114 25.37 5.01 38.32
CA PHE A 114 25.84 3.82 39.02
C PHE A 114 27.14 4.12 39.75
N VAL A 115 27.16 3.83 41.05
CA VAL A 115 28.34 4.02 41.91
C VAL A 115 28.83 2.66 42.39
N LYS A 116 30.15 2.46 42.38
CA LYS A 116 30.78 1.24 42.87
C LYS A 116 30.43 1.03 44.35
N VAL A 117 29.82 -0.12 44.64
CA VAL A 117 29.53 -0.53 46.02
C VAL A 117 30.84 -0.94 46.68
N LYS A 118 31.17 -0.29 47.80
CA LYS A 118 32.37 -0.66 48.57
C LYS A 118 32.21 -2.06 49.15
N GLN A 119 32.94 -3.01 48.61
CA GLN A 119 33.05 -4.36 49.15
C GLN A 119 34.16 -4.39 50.19
N LYS A 120 33.90 -5.00 51.36
CA LYS A 120 34.93 -5.13 52.42
C LYS A 120 36.00 -6.17 52.07
N LYS A 121 35.62 -7.16 51.26
CA LYS A 121 36.51 -8.20 50.72
C LYS A 121 36.09 -8.43 49.27
N THR A 122 37.02 -8.26 48.34
CA THR A 122 36.77 -8.52 46.92
C THR A 122 37.04 -9.99 46.62
N ILE A 123 36.39 -10.51 45.59
CA ILE A 123 36.59 -11.89 45.11
C ILE A 123 37.00 -11.85 43.65
N ARG A 124 37.65 -12.92 43.18
CA ARG A 124 37.84 -13.19 41.75
C ARG A 124 36.81 -14.20 41.28
N ALA A 125 36.36 -14.05 40.04
CA ALA A 125 35.52 -15.00 39.35
C ALA A 125 36.21 -15.45 38.05
N SER A 126 36.12 -16.75 37.77
CA SER A 126 36.52 -17.32 36.48
C SER A 126 35.43 -17.05 35.43
N ALA A 127 35.77 -17.15 34.14
CA ALA A 127 34.79 -17.15 33.05
C ALA A 127 33.77 -18.30 33.16
N ASN A 128 34.08 -19.31 33.97
CA ASN A 128 33.32 -20.53 34.15
C ASN A 128 32.36 -20.49 35.37
N ASP A 129 32.49 -19.46 36.19
CA ASP A 129 31.64 -19.24 37.36
C ASP A 129 30.26 -18.71 36.95
N SER A 130 29.26 -18.99 37.78
CA SER A 130 27.89 -18.52 37.56
C SER A 130 27.33 -17.81 38.78
N PHE A 131 26.41 -16.90 38.52
CA PHE A 131 25.77 -16.08 39.53
C PHE A 131 24.26 -16.18 39.40
N VAL A 132 23.55 -16.20 40.51
CA VAL A 132 22.09 -16.14 40.56
C VAL A 132 21.65 -15.37 41.79
N PHE A 133 20.63 -14.52 41.63
CA PHE A 133 20.03 -13.85 42.77
C PHE A 133 18.99 -14.76 43.43
N ASP A 134 19.09 -14.92 44.75
CA ASP A 134 18.09 -15.60 45.57
C ASP A 134 17.13 -14.53 46.14
N PRO A 135 15.93 -14.35 45.56
CA PRO A 135 14.97 -13.35 46.02
C PRO A 135 14.34 -13.71 47.37
N ALA A 136 14.33 -14.98 47.78
CA ALA A 136 13.73 -15.40 49.05
C ALA A 136 14.59 -14.97 50.23
N ARG A 137 15.92 -15.08 50.08
CA ARG A 137 16.90 -14.69 51.12
C ARG A 137 17.53 -13.32 50.86
N ARG A 138 17.28 -12.73 49.69
CA ARG A 138 17.80 -11.43 49.24
C ARG A 138 19.33 -11.39 49.22
N VAL A 139 19.93 -12.43 48.66
CA VAL A 139 21.39 -12.58 48.53
C VAL A 139 21.76 -12.93 47.10
N LEU A 140 22.92 -12.45 46.64
CA LEU A 140 23.50 -12.90 45.38
C LEU A 140 24.36 -14.14 45.66
N VAL A 141 24.04 -15.25 44.99
CA VAL A 141 24.74 -16.53 45.10
C VAL A 141 25.76 -16.63 43.96
N HIS A 142 27.01 -16.95 44.31
CA HIS A 142 28.12 -17.20 43.38
C HIS A 142 28.52 -18.67 43.49
N PHE A 143 28.39 -19.38 42.38
CA PHE A 143 28.88 -20.74 42.23
C PHE A 143 30.28 -20.69 41.63
N VAL A 144 31.26 -21.17 42.40
CA VAL A 144 32.68 -21.11 42.06
C VAL A 144 33.09 -22.43 41.43
N SER A 145 33.39 -22.37 40.14
CA SER A 145 33.96 -23.45 39.33
C SER A 145 35.49 -23.51 39.51
N GLN A 146 36.10 -24.68 39.32
CA GLN A 146 37.55 -24.86 39.50
C GLN A 146 38.24 -24.89 38.13
N GLU A 147 39.14 -23.93 37.85
CA GLU A 147 40.03 -24.00 36.68
C GLU A 147 41.26 -24.86 37.02
N LYS A 148 41.52 -25.89 36.19
CA LYS A 148 42.66 -26.83 36.19
C LYS A 148 43.53 -26.94 37.47
N MET A 149 43.36 -28.08 38.15
CA MET A 149 44.39 -28.93 38.81
C MET A 149 44.54 -29.03 40.34
N GLU A 150 43.76 -28.35 41.21
CA GLU A 150 44.03 -28.50 42.68
C GLU A 150 42.85 -28.72 43.64
N ARG A 151 41.56 -28.66 43.24
CA ARG A 151 40.44 -29.07 44.13
C ARG A 151 39.31 -29.78 43.40
N GLU A 152 38.72 -30.77 44.08
CA GLU A 152 37.57 -31.56 43.64
C GLU A 152 36.26 -30.86 44.04
N GLY A 153 35.53 -30.27 43.08
CA GLY A 153 34.11 -29.89 43.27
C GLY A 153 33.73 -28.39 43.21
N LEU A 154 32.42 -28.15 43.29
CA LEU A 154 31.77 -26.83 43.22
C LEU A 154 31.57 -26.22 44.62
N SER A 155 31.85 -24.93 44.80
CA SER A 155 31.64 -24.22 46.09
C SER A 155 30.75 -23.00 45.94
N VAL A 156 30.18 -22.51 47.06
CA VAL A 156 29.22 -21.39 47.06
C VAL A 156 29.74 -20.22 47.88
N ARG A 157 29.56 -19.01 47.37
CA ARG A 157 29.69 -17.76 48.12
C ARG A 157 28.40 -16.97 48.02
N GLU A 158 28.09 -16.20 49.05
CA GLU A 158 26.92 -15.33 49.06
C GLU A 158 27.30 -13.90 49.39
N LEU A 159 26.71 -12.94 48.66
CA LEU A 159 26.84 -11.51 48.92
C LEU A 159 25.52 -10.98 49.46
N GLY A 160 25.55 -10.49 50.70
CA GLY A 160 24.42 -9.83 51.35
C GLY A 160 24.33 -8.34 51.04
N SER A 161 23.35 -7.66 51.66
CA SER A 161 23.18 -6.21 51.57
C SER A 161 24.32 -5.42 52.24
N ASP A 162 25.02 -6.05 53.19
CA ASP A 162 26.17 -5.51 53.92
C ASP A 162 27.47 -5.36 53.10
N GLY A 163 27.48 -5.89 51.87
CA GLY A 163 28.63 -5.83 50.96
C GLY A 163 29.76 -6.80 51.33
N GLU A 164 29.49 -7.80 52.18
CA GLU A 164 30.44 -8.86 52.53
C GLU A 164 30.16 -10.16 51.78
N TRP A 165 31.18 -10.68 51.10
CA TRP A 165 31.16 -12.04 50.56
C TRP A 165 31.40 -13.05 51.67
N GLN A 166 30.47 -13.99 51.83
CA GLN A 166 30.54 -15.07 52.80
C GLN A 166 30.69 -16.41 52.07
N ASP A 167 31.79 -17.12 52.33
CA ASP A 167 31.96 -18.50 51.85
C ASP A 167 30.96 -19.42 52.58
N LYS A 168 30.12 -20.15 51.84
CA LYS A 168 29.17 -21.13 52.37
C LYS A 168 29.73 -22.52 52.16
N GLY A 169 30.29 -23.07 53.24
CA GLY A 169 31.27 -24.15 53.24
C GLY A 169 30.76 -25.59 53.09
N ALA A 170 30.15 -25.95 51.96
CA ALA A 170 30.09 -27.34 51.53
C ALA A 170 30.56 -27.43 50.07
N VAL A 171 31.74 -27.99 49.84
CA VAL A 171 32.23 -28.28 48.48
C VAL A 171 31.54 -29.54 47.99
N MET A 172 30.90 -29.46 46.82
CA MET A 172 30.23 -30.59 46.20
C MET A 172 31.21 -31.32 45.28
N ALA A 173 31.80 -32.41 45.79
CA ALA A 173 32.87 -33.14 45.14
C ALA A 173 32.48 -33.80 43.79
N ASP A 174 31.22 -34.17 43.61
CA ASP A 174 30.71 -34.85 42.40
C ASP A 174 30.31 -33.90 41.25
N ALA A 175 30.54 -32.59 41.41
CA ALA A 175 30.39 -31.58 40.37
C ALA A 175 31.70 -31.45 39.59
N GLY A 176 31.64 -31.57 38.27
CA GLY A 176 32.80 -31.83 37.41
C GLY A 176 32.97 -30.82 36.28
N SER A 177 32.77 -29.52 36.49
CA SER A 177 32.70 -28.60 35.35
C SER A 177 33.70 -27.46 35.30
N TRP A 178 34.31 -27.45 34.13
CA TRP A 178 34.95 -26.37 33.42
C TRP A 178 34.02 -25.20 33.05
N LYS A 179 32.68 -25.27 33.22
CA LYS A 179 31.72 -24.16 32.98
C LYS A 179 30.36 -24.43 33.63
N THR A 180 29.77 -23.42 34.27
CA THR A 180 28.47 -23.54 34.98
C THR A 180 27.43 -22.55 34.47
N PHE A 181 26.15 -22.89 34.57
CA PHE A 181 25.01 -22.00 34.33
C PHE A 181 24.08 -22.02 35.54
N ALA A 182 23.68 -20.85 36.06
CA ALA A 182 22.84 -20.76 37.24
C ALA A 182 21.55 -19.97 37.00
N ALA A 183 20.47 -20.38 37.65
CA ALA A 183 19.16 -19.75 37.57
C ALA A 183 18.29 -20.05 38.81
N TRP A 184 17.25 -19.26 39.01
CA TRP A 184 16.38 -19.38 40.19
C TRP A 184 15.16 -20.26 39.91
N ASP A 185 14.89 -21.24 40.78
CA ASP A 185 13.64 -22.00 40.78
C ASP A 185 12.67 -21.45 41.83
N GLU A 186 11.68 -20.69 41.36
CA GLU A 186 10.70 -20.02 42.21
C GLU A 186 9.73 -21.00 42.89
N ARG A 187 9.52 -22.19 42.33
CA ARG A 187 8.67 -23.23 42.92
C ARG A 187 9.33 -23.82 44.16
N GLN A 188 10.57 -24.27 44.02
CA GLN A 188 11.26 -25.00 45.09
C GLN A 188 12.10 -24.07 45.98
N LYS A 189 12.21 -22.78 45.63
CA LYS A 189 13.03 -21.78 46.34
C LYS A 189 14.50 -22.15 46.38
N LEU A 190 15.03 -22.56 45.23
CA LEU A 190 16.42 -23.01 45.09
C LEU A 190 17.17 -22.15 44.09
N ALA A 191 18.40 -21.78 44.44
CA ALA A 191 19.40 -21.35 43.48
C ALA A 191 19.92 -22.61 42.76
N VAL A 192 19.55 -22.79 41.49
CA VAL A 192 19.90 -23.97 40.71
C VAL A 192 21.15 -23.68 39.89
N VAL A 193 22.09 -24.63 39.88
CA VAL A 193 23.28 -24.63 39.03
C VAL A 193 23.31 -25.89 38.18
N VAL A 194 23.60 -25.72 36.89
CA VAL A 194 23.77 -26.78 35.91
C VAL A 194 25.25 -26.84 35.51
N ASP A 195 25.81 -28.03 35.66
CA ASP A 195 27.15 -28.40 35.22
C ASP A 195 27.12 -28.74 33.72
N SER A 196 27.81 -27.94 32.90
CA SER A 196 27.76 -28.15 31.44
C SER A 196 28.57 -29.36 30.95
N ALA A 197 29.48 -29.89 31.77
CA ALA A 197 30.36 -30.99 31.37
C ALA A 197 29.65 -32.34 31.47
N ASN A 198 28.70 -32.48 32.39
CA ASN A 198 28.02 -33.74 32.69
C ASN A 198 26.50 -33.61 32.84
N ASN A 199 25.92 -32.44 32.53
CA ASN A 199 24.49 -32.12 32.65
C ASN A 199 23.90 -32.27 34.05
N LYS A 200 24.70 -32.45 35.11
CA LYS A 200 24.17 -32.56 36.46
C LYS A 200 23.62 -31.22 36.92
N ALA A 201 22.46 -31.26 37.59
CA ALA A 201 21.83 -30.09 38.16
C ALA A 201 21.77 -30.21 39.69
N PHE A 202 22.01 -29.09 40.37
CA PHE A 202 22.00 -29.03 41.83
C PHE A 202 21.30 -27.76 42.31
N GLY A 203 20.53 -27.87 43.36
CA GLY A 203 19.87 -26.75 44.03
C GLY A 203 20.58 -26.39 45.34
N TRP A 204 20.68 -25.09 45.61
CA TRP A 204 21.19 -24.54 46.86
C TRP A 204 20.08 -23.78 47.58
N ASP A 205 19.80 -24.14 48.83
CA ASP A 205 18.76 -23.53 49.68
C ASP A 205 19.29 -22.44 50.65
N GLY A 206 20.60 -22.15 50.58
CA GLY A 206 21.30 -21.28 51.53
C GLY A 206 22.10 -22.00 52.61
N LYS A 207 21.89 -23.30 52.76
CA LYS A 207 22.51 -24.13 53.80
C LYS A 207 22.99 -25.48 53.28
N ASN A 208 22.19 -26.14 52.45
CA ASN A 208 22.42 -27.49 51.95
C ASN A 208 22.32 -27.53 50.43
N TRP A 209 23.09 -28.46 49.86
CA TRP A 209 22.94 -28.89 48.48
C TRP A 209 21.80 -29.91 48.35
N ARG A 210 21.05 -29.80 47.27
CA ARG A 210 20.04 -30.77 46.84
C ARG A 210 20.37 -31.23 45.43
N GLU A 211 20.50 -32.54 45.24
CA GLU A 211 20.61 -33.11 43.90
C GLU A 211 19.27 -32.98 43.17
N LEU A 212 19.33 -32.57 41.91
CA LEU A 212 18.17 -32.42 41.03
C LEU A 212 18.28 -33.39 39.87
N PRO A 213 17.17 -33.70 39.18
CA PRO A 213 17.21 -34.48 37.95
C PRO A 213 18.19 -33.88 36.93
N GLU A 214 18.88 -34.74 36.18
CA GLU A 214 19.84 -34.34 35.15
C GLU A 214 19.21 -33.35 34.17
N ALA A 215 19.90 -32.25 33.91
CA ALA A 215 19.42 -31.20 33.01
C ALA A 215 19.37 -31.71 31.56
N PRO A 216 18.36 -31.32 30.78
CA PRO A 216 18.21 -31.79 29.41
C PRO A 216 19.22 -31.15 28.44
N PHE A 217 19.88 -30.07 28.85
CA PHE A 217 20.80 -29.29 28.03
C PHE A 217 22.10 -29.03 28.79
N SER A 218 23.23 -29.17 28.09
CA SER A 218 24.56 -28.84 28.63
C SER A 218 24.85 -27.34 28.64
N ASN A 219 24.23 -26.56 27.76
CA ASN A 219 24.52 -25.13 27.62
C ASN A 219 23.23 -24.34 27.38
N SER A 220 22.69 -23.74 28.44
CA SER A 220 21.50 -22.90 28.36
C SER A 220 21.85 -21.49 27.91
N LYS A 221 21.04 -20.94 27.00
CA LYS A 221 21.16 -19.55 26.51
C LYS A 221 20.50 -18.57 27.48
N ALA A 222 19.38 -18.97 28.09
CA ALA A 222 18.64 -18.17 29.05
C ALA A 222 17.83 -19.06 29.99
N ALA A 223 17.33 -18.48 31.07
CA ALA A 223 16.41 -19.13 31.99
C ALA A 223 15.36 -18.15 32.52
N THR A 224 14.17 -18.65 32.82
CA THR A 224 13.09 -17.86 33.45
C THR A 224 12.25 -18.71 34.39
N THR A 225 11.30 -18.09 35.07
CA THR A 225 10.28 -18.77 35.86
C THR A 225 9.02 -19.02 35.03
N HIS A 226 8.51 -20.25 35.04
CA HIS A 226 7.24 -20.58 34.39
C HIS A 226 6.09 -19.76 35.03
N PRO A 227 5.35 -18.96 34.25
CA PRO A 227 4.26 -18.08 34.72
C PRO A 227 3.27 -18.74 35.69
N ARG A 228 2.76 -19.91 35.33
CA ARG A 228 1.73 -20.62 36.11
C ARG A 228 2.28 -21.53 37.20
N THR A 229 3.20 -22.42 36.84
CA THR A 229 3.67 -23.49 37.71
C THR A 229 4.85 -23.09 38.60
N LYS A 230 5.47 -21.92 38.36
CA LYS A 230 6.65 -21.41 39.08
C LYS A 230 7.93 -22.22 38.93
N GLY A 231 7.93 -23.26 38.10
CA GLY A 231 9.15 -24.05 37.86
C GLY A 231 10.19 -23.24 37.09
N LEU A 232 11.46 -23.55 37.32
CA LEU A 232 12.57 -23.07 36.48
C LEU A 232 12.42 -23.58 35.05
N VAL A 233 12.45 -22.68 34.06
CA VAL A 233 12.48 -22.99 32.63
C VAL A 233 13.86 -22.65 32.09
N LEU A 234 14.55 -23.65 31.52
CA LEU A 234 15.78 -23.47 30.76
C LEU A 234 15.45 -23.34 29.27
N ILE A 235 16.18 -22.47 28.57
CA ILE A 235 16.07 -22.28 27.12
C ILE A 235 17.44 -22.52 26.47
N GLU A 236 17.50 -23.47 25.55
CA GLU A 236 18.69 -23.82 24.77
C GLU A 236 18.57 -23.31 23.34
N GLU A 237 19.68 -22.82 22.79
CA GLU A 237 19.81 -22.48 21.38
C GLU A 237 20.46 -23.65 20.63
N SER A 238 19.77 -24.23 19.66
CA SER A 238 20.31 -25.36 18.88
C SER A 238 21.20 -24.87 17.73
N SER A 239 22.27 -25.64 17.44
CA SER A 239 23.23 -25.33 16.37
C SER A 239 22.66 -25.65 14.98
N GLY A 240 21.98 -24.68 14.36
CA GLY A 240 21.61 -24.71 12.94
C GLY A 240 22.72 -24.19 12.03
N TYR A 241 22.90 -24.78 10.84
CA TYR A 241 23.99 -24.48 9.90
C TYR A 241 23.94 -23.09 9.22
N THR A 242 22.93 -22.26 9.48
CA THR A 242 22.82 -20.90 8.90
C THR A 242 22.26 -19.91 9.92
N ALA A 243 22.77 -18.67 9.90
CA ALA A 243 22.41 -17.61 10.86
C ALA A 243 20.92 -17.20 10.82
N SER A 244 20.18 -17.65 9.80
CA SER A 244 18.78 -17.29 9.52
C SER A 244 17.74 -18.22 10.15
N TYR A 245 18.11 -19.36 10.74
CA TYR A 245 17.15 -20.35 11.28
C TYR A 245 17.64 -21.03 12.57
N LYS A 246 17.97 -20.26 13.60
CA LYS A 246 18.21 -20.82 14.95
C LYS A 246 16.92 -21.42 15.49
N ARG A 247 16.96 -22.62 16.08
CA ARG A 247 15.81 -23.22 16.78
C ARG A 247 16.05 -23.20 18.27
N TYR A 248 15.05 -22.81 19.03
CA TYR A 248 15.08 -22.78 20.49
C TYR A 248 14.28 -23.93 21.08
N ARG A 249 14.84 -24.56 22.11
CA ARG A 249 14.17 -25.60 22.91
C ARG A 249 14.03 -25.11 24.34
N SER A 250 12.97 -25.50 25.02
CA SER A 250 12.79 -25.21 26.44
C SER A 250 12.49 -26.47 27.23
N ALA A 251 12.88 -26.49 28.50
CA ALA A 251 12.47 -27.51 29.45
C ALA A 251 12.19 -26.90 30.82
N GLU A 252 11.12 -27.34 31.46
CA GLU A 252 10.70 -26.91 32.80
C GLU A 252 11.12 -27.95 33.84
N LEU A 253 11.74 -27.50 34.92
CA LEU A 253 12.00 -28.29 36.12
C LEU A 253 10.70 -28.41 36.95
N THR A 254 10.26 -29.64 37.14
CA THR A 254 9.22 -30.00 38.12
C THR A 254 9.86 -30.52 39.41
N ASP A 255 9.04 -30.92 40.39
CA ASP A 255 9.55 -31.42 41.67
C ASP A 255 10.40 -32.70 41.54
N THR A 256 10.25 -33.44 40.44
CA THR A 256 10.87 -34.77 40.26
C THR A 256 11.55 -34.99 38.91
N LYS A 257 11.33 -34.15 37.89
CA LYS A 257 11.90 -34.32 36.54
C LYS A 257 11.90 -33.04 35.72
N TRP A 258 12.66 -33.03 34.64
CA TRP A 258 12.50 -32.06 33.56
C TRP A 258 11.39 -32.48 32.60
N VAL A 259 10.61 -31.51 32.15
CA VAL A 259 9.55 -31.69 31.15
C VAL A 259 9.84 -30.78 29.97
N ASP A 260 9.99 -31.38 28.79
CA ASP A 260 10.20 -30.62 27.56
C ASP A 260 8.98 -29.75 27.24
N GLY A 261 9.26 -28.51 26.84
CA GLY A 261 8.24 -27.62 26.27
C GLY A 261 7.85 -28.07 24.87
N GLU A 262 6.70 -27.61 24.38
CA GLU A 262 6.29 -27.89 23.01
C GLU A 262 7.34 -27.39 22.01
N GLU A 263 7.70 -28.19 21.00
CA GLU A 263 8.66 -27.77 19.96
C GLU A 263 8.17 -26.52 19.20
N SER A 264 6.85 -26.27 19.18
CA SER A 264 6.26 -25.08 18.58
C SER A 264 6.31 -23.82 19.45
N ALA A 265 6.59 -23.96 20.75
CA ALA A 265 6.51 -22.92 21.77
C ALA A 265 7.33 -21.67 21.45
N LEU A 266 8.56 -21.93 20.99
CA LEU A 266 9.59 -20.92 20.78
C LEU A 266 9.85 -20.67 19.29
N LYS A 267 9.06 -21.25 18.39
CA LYS A 267 9.18 -21.03 16.93
C LYS A 267 9.15 -19.55 16.52
N PRO A 268 8.40 -18.66 17.19
CA PRO A 268 8.47 -17.24 16.84
C PRO A 268 9.84 -16.61 17.06
N LEU A 269 10.70 -17.15 17.93
CA LEU A 269 12.01 -16.59 18.24
C LEU A 269 13.03 -16.89 17.13
N GLU A 270 13.43 -15.86 16.38
CA GLU A 270 14.56 -15.99 15.45
C GLU A 270 15.92 -15.84 16.17
N ARG A 271 15.96 -15.02 17.22
CA ARG A 271 17.14 -14.81 18.06
C ARG A 271 16.76 -14.40 19.49
N LEU A 272 17.10 -15.20 20.48
CA LEU A 272 16.90 -14.87 21.89
C LEU A 272 18.03 -13.97 22.39
N VAL A 273 17.69 -12.78 22.90
CA VAL A 273 18.66 -11.85 23.49
C VAL A 273 18.65 -11.98 25.02
N SER A 274 17.48 -11.81 25.65
CA SER A 274 17.35 -11.93 27.10
C SER A 274 15.90 -12.24 27.51
N ILE A 275 15.67 -12.58 28.78
CA ILE A 275 14.34 -12.86 29.33
C ILE A 275 14.26 -12.34 30.77
N ALA A 276 13.13 -11.75 31.14
CA ALA A 276 12.87 -11.28 32.49
C ALA A 276 11.54 -11.82 33.00
N TYR A 277 11.52 -12.18 34.29
CA TYR A 277 10.31 -12.57 35.00
C TYR A 277 9.78 -11.39 35.82
N ILE A 278 8.45 -11.24 35.85
CA ILE A 278 7.71 -10.21 36.57
C ILE A 278 6.95 -10.88 37.71
N PRO A 279 7.49 -10.86 38.95
CA PRO A 279 6.89 -11.58 40.07
C PRO A 279 5.47 -11.13 40.41
N GLU A 280 5.20 -9.84 40.29
CA GLU A 280 3.93 -9.19 40.67
C GLU A 280 2.75 -9.70 39.83
N ARG A 281 3.03 -10.09 38.58
CA ARG A 281 2.02 -10.49 37.59
C ARG A 281 2.14 -11.94 37.17
N ASN A 282 3.18 -12.63 37.64
CA ASN A 282 3.45 -14.00 37.26
C ASN A 282 3.68 -14.15 35.75
N GLU A 283 4.37 -13.21 35.10
CA GLU A 283 4.60 -13.20 33.65
C GLU A 283 6.09 -13.22 33.32
N SER A 284 6.46 -13.80 32.18
CA SER A 284 7.81 -13.72 31.63
C SER A 284 7.80 -12.96 30.32
N TYR A 285 8.77 -12.06 30.12
CA TYR A 285 8.95 -11.28 28.90
C TYR A 285 10.31 -11.58 28.28
N VAL A 286 10.30 -11.84 26.99
CA VAL A 286 11.44 -12.16 26.15
C VAL A 286 11.84 -10.92 25.37
N TYR A 287 13.14 -10.62 25.31
CA TYR A 287 13.72 -9.64 24.41
C TYR A 287 14.36 -10.35 23.21
N ALA A 288 13.91 -10.08 21.98
CA ALA A 288 14.34 -10.78 20.74
C ALA A 288 14.14 -9.89 19.51
N PRO A 289 14.98 -9.91 18.45
CA PRO A 289 14.93 -8.93 17.35
C PRO A 289 13.80 -9.16 16.34
N LYS A 290 13.29 -10.40 16.28
CA LYS A 290 12.27 -10.80 15.33
C LYS A 290 11.42 -11.88 15.96
N LEU A 291 10.13 -11.59 16.10
CA LEU A 291 9.08 -12.52 16.49
C LEU A 291 8.19 -12.76 15.27
N GLY A 292 8.26 -13.96 14.68
CA GLY A 292 7.33 -14.39 13.62
C GLY A 292 7.62 -13.94 12.18
N GLY A 293 8.85 -13.56 11.81
CA GLY A 293 9.17 -13.20 10.40
C GLY A 293 8.97 -11.73 10.06
N THR A 294 9.24 -10.82 11.01
CA THR A 294 8.81 -9.42 10.96
C THR A 294 9.92 -8.45 11.32
N ILE A 295 9.84 -7.18 10.88
CA ILE A 295 11.00 -6.27 10.92
C ILE A 295 11.25 -5.64 12.30
N GLN A 296 10.30 -5.63 13.26
CA GLN A 296 10.63 -5.26 14.64
C GLN A 296 9.48 -5.49 15.64
N HIS A 297 9.58 -6.58 16.40
CA HIS A 297 9.16 -6.60 17.80
C HIS A 297 10.40 -6.91 18.61
N THR A 298 10.65 -6.14 19.68
CA THR A 298 11.72 -6.50 20.61
C THR A 298 11.22 -7.13 21.90
N LEU A 299 9.91 -7.21 22.14
CA LEU A 299 9.34 -7.84 23.33
C LEU A 299 8.32 -8.92 22.96
N GLY A 300 8.37 -10.04 23.66
CA GLY A 300 7.40 -11.13 23.56
C GLY A 300 7.00 -11.64 24.94
N ARG A 301 5.72 -11.86 25.19
CA ARG A 301 5.22 -12.40 26.46
C ARG A 301 5.20 -13.93 26.38
N TYR A 302 5.95 -14.58 27.26
CA TYR A 302 5.93 -16.03 27.43
C TYR A 302 4.89 -16.41 28.48
N ASP A 303 3.91 -17.23 28.10
CA ASP A 303 2.81 -17.68 28.96
C ASP A 303 3.04 -19.05 29.64
N GLY A 304 4.24 -19.63 29.41
CA GLY A 304 4.60 -20.97 29.86
C GLY A 304 4.45 -22.05 28.78
N GLN A 305 3.71 -21.77 27.71
CA GLN A 305 3.56 -22.67 26.56
C GLN A 305 4.08 -22.07 25.28
N LYS A 306 3.86 -20.77 25.02
CA LYS A 306 4.28 -20.09 23.80
C LYS A 306 4.75 -18.68 24.08
N VAL A 307 5.60 -18.17 23.22
CA VAL A 307 5.93 -16.74 23.17
C VAL A 307 4.93 -16.06 22.24
N HIS A 308 4.19 -15.10 22.79
CA HIS A 308 3.31 -14.21 22.06
C HIS A 308 4.04 -12.89 21.83
N PRO A 309 3.92 -12.23 20.67
CA PRO A 309 4.30 -10.84 20.54
C PRO A 309 3.71 -10.00 21.69
N ALA A 310 4.51 -9.12 22.29
CA ALA A 310 4.07 -8.21 23.35
C ALA A 310 4.21 -6.77 22.88
N GLY A 311 3.23 -5.94 23.23
CA GLY A 311 3.02 -4.59 22.72
C GLY A 311 1.53 -4.37 22.43
N GLN A 312 1.04 -3.13 22.53
CA GLN A 312 -0.34 -2.77 22.19
C GLN A 312 -0.56 -2.82 20.68
N PRO A 313 -1.51 -3.62 20.16
CA PRO A 313 -2.39 -3.30 19.06
C PRO A 313 -2.18 -2.02 18.25
N VAL A 314 -1.41 -1.98 17.19
CA VAL A 314 -1.40 -0.88 16.22
C VAL A 314 -1.99 -1.45 14.95
N LEU A 315 -3.29 -1.68 15.01
CA LEU A 315 -4.10 -1.91 13.83
C LEU A 315 -4.73 -0.57 13.49
N ALA A 316 -4.22 0.13 12.49
CA ALA A 316 -4.83 1.39 12.12
C ALA A 316 -4.73 1.66 10.62
N MET A 317 -5.87 1.56 9.93
CA MET A 317 -6.09 2.12 8.60
C MET A 317 -7.51 2.68 8.49
N THR A 318 -7.65 4.00 8.47
CA THR A 318 -8.86 4.68 8.00
C THR A 318 -8.57 5.39 6.67
N GLY A 319 -8.76 4.66 5.56
CA GLY A 319 -9.11 5.22 4.25
C GLY A 319 -7.95 5.70 3.36
N GLY A 320 -7.41 4.83 2.52
CA GLY A 320 -6.57 5.26 1.40
C GLY A 320 -6.19 4.10 0.50
N SER A 321 -6.73 4.07 -0.73
CA SER A 321 -6.09 3.39 -1.86
C SER A 321 -4.85 4.18 -2.31
N THR A 322 -3.80 3.64 -2.93
CA THR A 322 -3.71 2.65 -4.01
C THR A 322 -2.27 2.12 -4.06
N ALA A 323 -2.10 0.84 -4.41
CA ALA A 323 -0.93 0.25 -5.08
C ALA A 323 0.49 0.49 -4.49
N GLY A 324 0.59 0.73 -3.18
CA GLY A 324 1.87 0.84 -2.46
C GLY A 324 1.89 -0.06 -1.22
N PRO A 325 3.07 -0.25 -0.59
CA PRO A 325 3.21 -1.09 0.58
C PRO A 325 2.27 -0.70 1.71
N VAL A 326 1.32 -1.57 2.04
CA VAL A 326 0.48 -1.47 3.24
C VAL A 326 1.28 -1.95 4.45
N LEU A 327 1.04 -1.36 5.62
CA LEU A 327 1.59 -1.82 6.89
C LEU A 327 0.48 -2.57 7.63
N PHE A 328 0.60 -3.90 7.73
CA PHE A 328 -0.25 -4.73 8.58
C PHE A 328 0.46 -5.13 9.86
N TRP A 329 -0.30 -5.23 10.96
CA TRP A 329 0.13 -5.92 12.16
C TRP A 329 -1.00 -6.76 12.77
N SER A 330 -0.72 -8.00 13.16
CA SER A 330 -1.66 -8.85 13.89
C SER A 330 -0.98 -9.52 15.09
N TYR A 331 -1.81 -9.94 16.05
CA TYR A 331 -1.42 -10.60 17.31
C TYR A 331 -0.57 -11.87 17.10
N ASP A 332 -0.63 -12.48 15.91
CA ASP A 332 0.02 -13.74 15.58
C ASP A 332 1.35 -13.56 14.82
N GLY A 333 1.90 -12.34 14.80
CA GLY A 333 3.27 -12.10 14.34
C GLY A 333 3.47 -12.16 12.83
N MET A 334 2.46 -11.85 12.01
CA MET A 334 2.67 -11.57 10.59
C MET A 334 2.77 -10.05 10.37
N PHE A 335 3.93 -9.58 9.92
CA PHE A 335 4.06 -8.28 9.26
C PHE A 335 4.11 -8.55 7.78
N SER A 336 3.55 -7.61 7.04
CA SER A 336 4.10 -7.27 5.75
C SER A 336 4.09 -5.76 5.64
N VAL A 337 5.27 -5.18 5.42
CA VAL A 337 5.36 -4.04 4.51
C VAL A 337 5.03 -4.66 3.16
N VAL A 338 3.92 -4.30 2.52
CA VAL A 338 3.54 -4.91 1.23
C VAL A 338 4.44 -4.38 0.10
N GLY A 339 5.75 -4.57 0.20
CA GLY A 339 6.64 -4.56 -0.96
C GLY A 339 6.45 -5.87 -1.72
N GLU A 340 6.57 -5.83 -3.05
CA GLU A 340 6.53 -6.90 -4.08
C GLU A 340 6.44 -8.40 -3.68
N GLU A 341 7.03 -8.83 -2.58
CA GLU A 341 7.06 -10.21 -2.09
C GLU A 341 5.69 -10.75 -1.63
N LEU A 342 4.73 -9.91 -1.19
CA LEU A 342 3.34 -10.35 -0.94
C LEU A 342 2.50 -10.46 -2.23
N ARG A 343 3.00 -9.94 -3.35
CA ARG A 343 2.50 -10.31 -4.68
C ARG A 343 2.83 -11.78 -4.99
N LYS A 344 3.69 -12.43 -4.19
CA LYS A 344 4.19 -13.79 -4.40
C LYS A 344 3.97 -14.78 -3.24
N THR A 345 3.81 -14.34 -1.97
CA THR A 345 4.01 -15.25 -0.82
C THR A 345 2.88 -15.38 0.22
N ALA A 346 1.79 -14.61 0.16
CA ALA A 346 0.55 -15.04 0.82
C ALA A 346 -0.47 -15.36 -0.26
N ASP A 347 -0.92 -16.61 -0.28
CA ASP A 347 -1.93 -17.14 -1.17
C ASP A 347 -3.28 -16.43 -0.97
N HIS A 348 -3.39 -15.16 -1.37
CA HIS A 348 -4.66 -14.53 -1.71
C HIS A 348 -4.97 -14.97 -3.16
N PRO A 349 -6.18 -15.50 -3.43
CA PRO A 349 -6.49 -16.12 -4.73
C PRO A 349 -6.54 -15.14 -5.92
N GLU A 350 -6.44 -13.82 -5.70
CA GLU A 350 -6.38 -12.79 -6.75
C GLU A 350 -5.10 -11.92 -6.66
N GLU A 351 -4.43 -11.70 -7.80
CA GLU A 351 -3.11 -11.06 -7.93
C GLU A 351 -3.06 -9.52 -7.65
N ALA A 352 -4.12 -8.86 -7.18
CA ALA A 352 -4.04 -7.51 -6.58
C ALA A 352 -5.31 -7.17 -5.76
N VAL A 353 -5.24 -6.17 -4.89
CA VAL A 353 -6.37 -5.66 -4.05
C VAL A 353 -6.52 -4.15 -4.23
N LEU A 354 -7.76 -3.65 -4.22
CA LEU A 354 -8.10 -2.23 -4.41
C LEU A 354 -7.82 -1.39 -3.17
N GLY A 355 -8.01 -1.97 -1.99
CA GLY A 355 -7.77 -1.30 -0.73
C GLY A 355 -8.13 -2.16 0.48
N PHE A 356 -7.73 -1.66 1.66
CA PHE A 356 -7.98 -2.30 2.94
C PHE A 356 -8.65 -1.35 3.92
N ARG A 357 -9.40 -1.93 4.85
CA ARG A 357 -9.97 -1.28 6.02
C ARG A 357 -9.63 -2.13 7.24
N ALA A 358 -8.91 -1.57 8.19
CA ALA A 358 -8.52 -2.27 9.42
C ALA A 358 -8.94 -1.45 10.64
N ASP A 359 -9.57 -2.13 11.60
CA ASP A 359 -9.91 -1.58 12.91
C ASP A 359 -9.76 -2.65 14.00
N ARG A 360 -10.15 -2.33 15.23
CA ARG A 360 -10.16 -3.26 16.38
C ARG A 360 -10.99 -4.53 16.15
N THR A 361 -11.88 -4.56 15.16
CA THR A 361 -12.74 -5.71 14.82
C THR A 361 -12.13 -6.61 13.74
N GLY A 362 -10.98 -6.23 13.19
CA GLY A 362 -10.20 -6.97 12.21
C GLY A 362 -9.97 -6.21 10.90
N CYS A 363 -9.38 -6.91 9.94
CA CYS A 363 -9.05 -6.35 8.63
C CYS A 363 -10.01 -6.88 7.55
N VAL A 364 -10.44 -5.97 6.67
CA VAL A 364 -11.23 -6.25 5.47
C VAL A 364 -10.46 -5.75 4.24
N ALA A 365 -10.39 -6.58 3.21
CA ALA A 365 -9.80 -6.26 1.91
C ALA A 365 -10.90 -6.24 0.84
N VAL A 366 -10.71 -5.43 -0.20
CA VAL A 366 -11.52 -5.48 -1.42
C VAL A 366 -10.61 -5.85 -2.60
N GLY A 367 -10.88 -6.98 -3.25
CA GLY A 367 -10.17 -7.46 -4.44
C GLY A 367 -10.50 -6.65 -5.69
N ARG A 368 -9.74 -6.85 -6.78
CA ARG A 368 -9.94 -6.14 -8.07
C ARG A 368 -11.31 -6.39 -8.67
N THR A 369 -11.87 -7.56 -8.41
CA THR A 369 -13.20 -7.98 -8.87
C THR A 369 -14.34 -7.41 -8.01
N GLY A 370 -14.02 -6.75 -6.89
CA GLY A 370 -14.99 -6.26 -5.91
C GLY A 370 -15.38 -7.31 -4.87
N GLU A 371 -14.77 -8.49 -4.87
CA GLU A 371 -14.88 -9.44 -3.75
C GLU A 371 -14.34 -8.82 -2.46
N VAL A 372 -15.07 -8.99 -1.36
CA VAL A 372 -14.72 -8.48 -0.04
C VAL A 372 -14.29 -9.66 0.82
N GLU A 373 -13.10 -9.59 1.38
CA GLU A 373 -12.53 -10.63 2.24
C GLU A 373 -12.18 -10.09 3.62
N ARG A 374 -12.27 -10.95 4.63
CA ARG A 374 -11.88 -10.64 6.00
C ARG A 374 -10.70 -11.50 6.42
N LEU A 375 -9.71 -10.88 7.05
CA LEU A 375 -8.59 -11.59 7.65
C LEU A 375 -9.05 -12.26 8.96
N THR A 376 -8.76 -13.55 9.09
CA THR A 376 -9.03 -14.37 10.28
C THR A 376 -7.76 -15.08 10.73
N SER A 377 -7.79 -15.75 11.89
CA SER A 377 -6.67 -16.58 12.38
C SER A 377 -6.36 -17.80 11.48
N LYS A 378 -7.20 -18.07 10.47
CA LYS A 378 -7.01 -19.16 9.49
C LYS A 378 -6.67 -18.63 8.09
N GLY A 379 -6.41 -17.32 7.95
CA GLY A 379 -6.19 -16.64 6.68
C GLY A 379 -7.40 -15.82 6.22
N TRP A 380 -7.38 -15.41 4.96
CA TRP A 380 -8.45 -14.63 4.35
C TRP A 380 -9.71 -15.48 4.13
N THR A 381 -10.87 -14.87 4.34
CA THR A 381 -12.17 -15.51 4.16
C THR A 381 -13.12 -14.54 3.47
N SER A 382 -13.67 -14.95 2.33
CA SER A 382 -14.70 -14.20 1.61
C SER A 382 -15.91 -13.89 2.50
N VAL A 383 -16.26 -12.61 2.57
CA VAL A 383 -17.43 -12.08 3.30
C VAL A 383 -18.48 -11.50 2.35
N CYS A 384 -18.12 -11.09 1.14
CA CYS A 384 -19.06 -10.70 0.10
C CYS A 384 -18.49 -11.01 -1.29
N LYS A 385 -19.26 -11.65 -2.16
CA LYS A 385 -18.85 -11.92 -3.54
C LYS A 385 -18.85 -10.66 -4.41
N ALA A 386 -18.08 -10.69 -5.50
CA ALA A 386 -18.12 -9.67 -6.54
C ALA A 386 -19.56 -9.40 -7.02
N PRO A 387 -20.01 -8.13 -7.09
CA PRO A 387 -21.37 -7.82 -7.47
C PRO A 387 -21.55 -7.79 -9.01
N PRO A 388 -22.75 -8.10 -9.53
CA PRO A 388 -23.02 -8.05 -10.96
C PRO A 388 -22.77 -6.65 -11.54
N GLY A 389 -21.98 -6.56 -12.61
CA GLY A 389 -21.66 -5.30 -13.28
C GLY A 389 -20.44 -4.57 -12.72
N PHE A 390 -19.80 -5.08 -11.66
CA PHE A 390 -18.52 -4.55 -11.19
C PHE A 390 -17.41 -4.95 -12.15
N THR A 391 -16.93 -4.00 -12.93
CA THR A 391 -15.76 -4.22 -13.78
C THR A 391 -14.53 -4.40 -12.91
N GLU A 392 -13.74 -5.44 -13.22
CA GLU A 392 -12.44 -5.64 -12.59
C GLU A 392 -11.56 -4.41 -12.82
N ARG A 393 -10.86 -3.96 -11.77
CA ARG A 393 -10.16 -2.66 -11.79
C ARG A 393 -8.84 -2.71 -11.05
N CYS A 394 -7.93 -1.79 -11.35
CA CYS A 394 -6.77 -1.47 -10.50
C CYS A 394 -6.68 0.04 -10.31
N ASP A 395 -5.81 0.48 -9.39
CA ASP A 395 -5.56 1.90 -9.12
C ASP A 395 -6.82 2.73 -8.79
N SER A 396 -7.90 2.03 -8.43
CA SER A 396 -9.15 2.57 -7.91
C SER A 396 -9.01 3.00 -6.48
N SER A 397 -9.86 3.94 -6.08
CA SER A 397 -9.84 4.42 -4.72
C SER A 397 -10.96 3.93 -3.84
N MET A 398 -10.58 3.55 -2.61
CA MET A 398 -11.49 3.06 -1.58
C MET A 398 -11.40 3.93 -0.34
N GLY A 399 -12.55 4.35 0.17
CA GLY A 399 -12.69 5.02 1.47
C GLY A 399 -13.62 4.24 2.39
N SER A 400 -13.45 4.43 3.71
CA SER A 400 -14.36 3.90 4.72
C SER A 400 -15.02 5.01 5.51
N ASP A 401 -16.23 4.76 5.99
CA ASP A 401 -16.97 5.68 6.85
C ASP A 401 -16.81 5.38 8.36
N GLY A 402 -15.97 4.40 8.72
CA GLY A 402 -15.78 3.96 10.10
C GLY A 402 -16.84 3.00 10.62
N THR A 403 -18.06 2.99 10.06
CA THR A 403 -19.17 2.10 10.47
C THR A 403 -19.18 0.75 9.75
N GLY A 404 -18.26 0.57 8.80
CA GLY A 404 -18.13 -0.64 7.98
C GLY A 404 -18.62 -0.46 6.55
N ARG A 405 -19.09 0.75 6.16
CA ARG A 405 -19.37 1.04 4.75
C ARG A 405 -18.09 1.41 4.02
N LEU A 406 -17.99 0.97 2.77
CA LEU A 406 -16.85 1.22 1.88
C LEU A 406 -17.35 1.86 0.60
N LEU A 407 -16.74 2.96 0.19
CA LEU A 407 -16.98 3.59 -1.10
C LEU A 407 -15.81 3.26 -2.03
N VAL A 408 -16.09 2.70 -3.20
CA VAL A 408 -15.14 2.54 -4.29
C VAL A 408 -15.52 3.48 -5.43
N VAL A 409 -14.57 4.27 -5.90
CA VAL A 409 -14.78 5.21 -6.99
C VAL A 409 -13.72 5.02 -8.07
N GLY A 410 -14.19 4.87 -9.30
CA GLY A 410 -13.35 4.80 -10.50
C GLY A 410 -12.35 3.65 -10.54
N GLY A 411 -11.24 3.83 -11.26
CA GLY A 411 -10.21 2.80 -11.50
C GLY A 411 -9.65 2.77 -12.91
N GLY A 412 -8.68 1.91 -13.14
CA GLY A 412 -8.11 1.58 -14.46
C GLY A 412 -8.24 0.10 -14.79
N ASP A 413 -8.02 -0.26 -16.06
CA ASP A 413 -8.09 -1.63 -16.55
C ASP A 413 -6.91 -2.48 -16.02
N PRO A 414 -7.21 -3.65 -15.44
CA PRO A 414 -6.21 -4.57 -14.93
C PRO A 414 -5.11 -5.04 -15.88
N TYR A 415 -5.41 -5.06 -17.19
CA TYR A 415 -4.63 -5.75 -18.23
C TYR A 415 -3.96 -4.78 -19.21
N GLY A 416 -3.79 -3.51 -18.83
CA GLY A 416 -3.09 -2.51 -19.63
C GLY A 416 -3.97 -1.75 -20.63
N GLY A 417 -5.29 -1.85 -20.51
CA GLY A 417 -6.24 -0.99 -21.24
C GLY A 417 -6.35 0.42 -20.65
N LYS A 418 -6.64 1.42 -21.48
CA LYS A 418 -6.71 2.85 -21.07
C LYS A 418 -8.05 3.28 -20.46
N LYS A 419 -8.98 2.36 -20.16
CA LYS A 419 -10.33 2.72 -19.73
C LYS A 419 -10.38 3.12 -18.26
N PHE A 420 -10.51 4.42 -17.99
CA PHE A 420 -10.81 4.90 -16.63
C PHE A 420 -12.28 4.63 -16.30
N LEU A 421 -12.52 3.95 -15.20
CA LEU A 421 -13.85 3.74 -14.66
C LEU A 421 -14.29 5.01 -13.91
N THR A 422 -15.59 5.31 -13.95
CA THR A 422 -16.21 6.48 -13.29
C THR A 422 -17.42 6.08 -12.44
N ASP A 423 -17.72 4.79 -12.41
CA ASP A 423 -18.75 4.24 -11.57
C ASP A 423 -18.39 4.37 -10.08
N THR A 424 -19.43 4.46 -9.26
CA THR A 424 -19.32 4.59 -7.82
C THR A 424 -20.05 3.41 -7.19
N TRP A 425 -19.35 2.64 -6.36
CA TRP A 425 -19.87 1.47 -5.68
C TRP A 425 -19.84 1.69 -4.17
N LEU A 426 -20.96 1.38 -3.51
CA LEU A 426 -21.06 1.42 -2.06
C LEU A 426 -21.30 0.02 -1.52
N PHE A 427 -20.39 -0.42 -0.65
CA PHE A 427 -20.58 -1.59 0.18
C PHE A 427 -21.20 -1.15 1.51
N ASP A 428 -22.33 -1.73 1.90
CA ASP A 428 -23.05 -1.38 3.14
C ASP A 428 -22.61 -2.20 4.38
N GLY A 429 -21.57 -3.02 4.23
CA GLY A 429 -21.13 -4.00 5.22
C GLY A 429 -21.63 -5.42 4.94
N LYS A 430 -22.56 -5.59 4.01
CA LYS A 430 -23.12 -6.89 3.60
C LYS A 430 -23.22 -7.06 2.09
N THR A 431 -23.64 -6.01 1.38
CA THR A 431 -23.92 -6.04 -0.04
C THR A 431 -23.36 -4.81 -0.74
N TRP A 432 -23.02 -4.99 -2.01
CA TRP A 432 -22.62 -3.91 -2.90
C TRP A 432 -23.81 -3.34 -3.66
N THR A 433 -23.82 -2.02 -3.81
CA THR A 433 -24.76 -1.28 -4.66
C THR A 433 -24.00 -0.31 -5.54
N GLN A 434 -24.23 -0.36 -6.86
CA GLN A 434 -23.76 0.69 -7.76
C GLN A 434 -24.63 1.93 -7.55
N LEU A 435 -24.03 3.04 -7.10
CA LEU A 435 -24.75 4.27 -6.86
C LEU A 435 -25.06 4.95 -8.21
N THR A 436 -26.33 5.31 -8.42
CA THR A 436 -26.70 6.25 -9.49
C THR A 436 -26.34 7.66 -9.03
N THR A 437 -25.21 8.17 -9.50
CA THR A 437 -24.70 9.48 -9.13
C THR A 437 -25.10 10.55 -10.14
N ARG A 438 -25.12 11.82 -9.72
CA ARG A 438 -25.39 12.99 -10.59
C ARG A 438 -24.33 14.06 -10.37
N GLY A 439 -24.02 14.85 -11.39
CA GLY A 439 -22.99 15.90 -11.30
C GLY A 439 -21.58 15.39 -11.64
N PRO A 440 -20.57 16.27 -11.63
CA PRO A 440 -19.22 15.93 -12.05
C PRO A 440 -18.52 15.08 -10.98
N GLY A 441 -18.48 13.76 -11.18
CA GLY A 441 -17.71 12.84 -10.34
C GLY A 441 -16.23 12.77 -10.75
N PRO A 442 -15.35 12.25 -9.89
CA PRO A 442 -13.92 12.15 -10.18
C PRO A 442 -13.64 11.13 -11.29
N LYS A 443 -12.80 11.50 -12.27
CA LYS A 443 -12.35 10.66 -13.40
C LYS A 443 -10.83 10.42 -13.37
N THR A 444 -10.36 9.75 -12.32
CA THR A 444 -8.96 9.87 -11.89
C THR A 444 -8.48 8.59 -11.20
N LEU A 445 -7.20 8.25 -11.35
CA LEU A 445 -6.57 7.17 -10.56
C LEU A 445 -5.87 7.73 -9.32
N PHE A 446 -5.57 6.84 -8.37
CA PHE A 446 -4.73 7.17 -7.22
C PHE A 446 -5.30 8.30 -6.34
N THR A 447 -6.64 8.46 -6.28
CA THR A 447 -7.27 9.44 -5.39
C THR A 447 -7.22 9.01 -3.92
N ARG A 448 -7.62 9.91 -3.03
CA ARG A 448 -7.81 9.63 -1.60
C ARG A 448 -9.27 9.88 -1.23
N ILE A 449 -9.90 8.92 -0.53
CA ILE A 449 -11.33 8.97 -0.19
C ILE A 449 -11.50 8.80 1.32
N ALA A 450 -12.27 9.71 1.92
CA ALA A 450 -12.71 9.59 3.31
C ALA A 450 -14.13 10.13 3.49
N PHE A 451 -14.75 9.81 4.62
CA PHE A 451 -16.10 10.24 4.95
C PHE A 451 -16.07 11.35 6.00
N GLU A 452 -16.91 12.38 5.81
CA GLU A 452 -17.16 13.48 6.74
C GLU A 452 -18.57 13.34 7.33
N PRO A 453 -18.73 12.74 8.53
CA PRO A 453 -20.05 12.47 9.11
C PRO A 453 -20.85 13.71 9.45
N SER A 454 -20.20 14.83 9.80
CA SER A 454 -20.93 16.06 10.16
C SER A 454 -21.76 16.59 9.00
N ARG A 455 -21.38 16.24 7.76
CA ARG A 455 -22.07 16.60 6.51
C ARG A 455 -22.69 15.40 5.79
N SER A 456 -22.45 14.19 6.30
CA SER A 456 -22.79 12.93 5.62
C SER A 456 -22.29 12.91 4.17
N THR A 457 -21.02 13.27 3.99
CA THR A 457 -20.42 13.50 2.67
C THR A 457 -19.16 12.66 2.50
N TRP A 458 -18.99 12.02 1.35
CA TRP A 458 -17.69 11.44 0.98
C TRP A 458 -16.84 12.48 0.28
N VAL A 459 -15.60 12.63 0.72
CA VAL A 459 -14.62 13.57 0.18
C VAL A 459 -13.58 12.78 -0.60
N VAL A 460 -13.41 13.11 -1.87
CA VAL A 460 -12.42 12.53 -2.78
C VAL A 460 -11.46 13.62 -3.22
N ILE A 461 -10.15 13.42 -3.06
CA ILE A 461 -9.15 14.42 -3.42
C ILE A 461 -7.95 13.83 -4.16
N GLY A 462 -7.40 14.64 -5.06
CA GLY A 462 -6.15 14.37 -5.75
C GLY A 462 -6.31 13.33 -6.85
N GLY A 463 -5.27 12.54 -7.05
CA GLY A 463 -5.16 11.57 -8.14
C GLY A 463 -4.43 12.12 -9.36
N ARG A 464 -4.42 11.32 -10.44
CA ARG A 464 -3.80 11.66 -11.73
C ARG A 464 -4.85 11.72 -12.84
N LYS A 465 -4.70 12.70 -13.74
CA LYS A 465 -5.53 12.85 -14.94
C LYS A 465 -5.12 11.86 -16.03
N LYS A 466 -6.10 11.56 -16.89
CA LYS A 466 -6.01 10.66 -18.05
C LYS A 466 -4.87 10.98 -19.04
N ASP A 467 -4.55 12.26 -19.24
CA ASP A 467 -3.66 12.71 -20.32
C ASP A 467 -2.26 13.15 -19.86
N ALA A 468 -1.98 13.15 -18.55
CA ALA A 468 -0.71 13.57 -17.99
C ALA A 468 -0.43 12.87 -16.65
N TYR A 469 0.38 11.82 -16.68
CA TYR A 469 0.84 11.11 -15.47
C TYR A 469 1.62 12.02 -14.49
N SER A 470 2.11 13.17 -14.95
CA SER A 470 2.77 14.21 -14.15
C SER A 470 1.83 15.24 -13.52
N ASP A 471 0.57 15.32 -13.96
CA ASP A 471 -0.36 16.38 -13.53
C ASP A 471 -1.29 15.82 -12.45
N HIS A 472 -1.07 16.30 -11.23
CA HIS A 472 -1.93 16.02 -10.10
C HIS A 472 -3.22 16.84 -10.19
N LEU A 473 -4.34 16.28 -9.74
CA LEU A 473 -5.58 17.06 -9.66
C LEU A 473 -5.60 17.99 -8.46
N ASP A 474 -5.78 19.27 -8.76
CA ASP A 474 -6.11 20.33 -7.80
C ASP A 474 -7.63 20.40 -7.54
N GLU A 475 -8.30 19.26 -7.45
CA GLU A 475 -9.76 19.18 -7.27
C GLU A 475 -10.14 18.31 -6.07
N THR A 476 -11.16 18.77 -5.34
CA THR A 476 -11.82 18.04 -4.27
C THR A 476 -13.27 17.79 -4.70
N HIS A 477 -13.70 16.54 -4.69
CA HIS A 477 -15.05 16.13 -5.02
C HIS A 477 -15.79 15.71 -3.75
N GLU A 478 -17.01 16.20 -3.59
CA GLU A 478 -17.91 15.84 -2.49
C GLU A 478 -19.11 15.06 -3.04
N LEU A 479 -19.37 13.87 -2.48
CA LEU A 479 -20.59 13.10 -2.73
C LEU A 479 -21.54 13.26 -1.55
N ASP A 480 -22.68 13.92 -1.78
CA ASP A 480 -23.71 14.13 -0.76
C ASP A 480 -24.56 12.87 -0.52
N GLY A 481 -25.40 12.92 0.53
CA GLY A 481 -26.32 11.83 0.88
C GLY A 481 -27.43 11.53 -0.15
N ASN A 482 -27.55 12.33 -1.22
CA ASN A 482 -28.48 12.12 -2.34
C ASN A 482 -27.76 11.62 -3.59
N ASN A 483 -26.52 11.13 -3.46
CA ASN A 483 -25.65 10.68 -4.54
C ASN A 483 -25.32 11.79 -5.57
N LYS A 484 -25.28 13.04 -5.16
CA LYS A 484 -24.86 14.15 -6.02
C LYS A 484 -23.39 14.47 -5.76
N TRP A 485 -22.59 14.42 -6.82
CA TRP A 485 -21.24 14.94 -6.85
C TRP A 485 -21.24 16.46 -7.02
N VAL A 486 -20.38 17.12 -6.26
CA VAL A 486 -20.00 18.52 -6.43
C VAL A 486 -18.48 18.60 -6.46
N ALA A 487 -17.93 19.17 -7.52
CA ALA A 487 -16.50 19.38 -7.67
C ALA A 487 -16.12 20.81 -7.23
N PHE A 488 -15.06 20.91 -6.44
CA PHE A 488 -14.48 22.16 -5.99
C PHE A 488 -13.01 22.22 -6.43
N LYS A 489 -12.54 23.42 -6.79
CA LYS A 489 -11.11 23.66 -6.86
C LYS A 489 -10.54 23.52 -5.45
N SER A 490 -9.54 22.66 -5.27
CA SER A 490 -8.87 22.51 -3.98
C SER A 490 -8.18 23.81 -3.62
N ASN A 491 -8.60 24.41 -2.51
CA ASN A 491 -8.05 25.66 -2.01
C ASN A 491 -7.28 25.38 -0.73
N PHE A 492 -5.95 25.43 -0.84
CA PHE A 492 -5.06 25.35 0.29
C PHE A 492 -4.62 26.76 0.67
N ASP A 493 -4.77 27.12 1.94
CA ASP A 493 -4.23 28.36 2.49
C ASP A 493 -2.71 28.48 2.34
N GLU A 494 -2.03 27.34 2.25
CA GLU A 494 -0.64 27.24 1.82
C GLU A 494 -0.45 26.17 0.75
N SER A 495 0.37 26.46 -0.28
CA SER A 495 0.55 25.56 -1.44
C SER A 495 1.02 24.16 -1.03
N PRO A 496 0.38 23.08 -1.50
CA PRO A 496 0.70 21.70 -1.14
C PRO A 496 1.88 21.10 -1.93
N GLY A 497 2.56 21.88 -2.78
CA GLY A 497 3.67 21.40 -3.59
C GLY A 497 3.24 20.56 -4.81
N LEU A 498 2.79 19.32 -4.60
CA LEU A 498 2.51 18.38 -5.69
C LEU A 498 1.29 17.47 -5.53
N GLY A 499 0.81 17.09 -4.32
CA GLY A 499 -0.42 16.28 -4.25
C GLY A 499 -0.75 15.63 -2.90
N ALA A 500 -1.81 14.83 -2.89
CA ALA A 500 -2.35 14.12 -1.72
C ALA A 500 -1.67 12.75 -1.50
N ARG A 501 -1.10 12.51 -0.30
CA ARG A 501 -0.50 11.22 0.09
C ARG A 501 -1.43 10.34 0.91
N PHE A 502 -2.12 10.92 1.89
CA PHE A 502 -2.91 10.18 2.87
C PHE A 502 -4.07 11.04 3.36
N ILE A 503 -5.26 10.46 3.55
CA ILE A 503 -6.41 11.15 4.12
C ILE A 503 -6.99 10.26 5.21
N ALA A 504 -7.43 10.83 6.32
CA ALA A 504 -8.14 10.09 7.35
C ALA A 504 -8.99 11.02 8.21
N ARG A 505 -9.88 10.42 9.00
CA ARG A 505 -10.63 11.12 10.03
C ARG A 505 -10.04 10.82 11.39
N ASP A 506 -9.87 11.86 12.19
CA ASP A 506 -9.61 11.74 13.62
C ASP A 506 -10.93 11.85 14.39
N ASP A 507 -11.43 10.73 14.91
CA ASP A 507 -12.71 10.69 15.62
C ASP A 507 -12.69 11.49 16.93
N ALA A 508 -11.52 11.65 17.56
CA ALA A 508 -11.38 12.41 18.80
C ALA A 508 -11.61 13.92 18.61
N SER A 509 -11.05 14.52 17.55
CA SER A 509 -11.33 15.91 17.18
C SER A 509 -12.56 16.07 16.29
N GLY A 510 -13.02 14.98 15.67
CA GLY A 510 -14.09 14.96 14.68
C GLY A 510 -13.69 15.53 13.32
N GLN A 511 -12.41 15.78 13.08
CA GLN A 511 -11.91 16.44 11.87
C GLN A 511 -11.39 15.43 10.84
N LEU A 512 -11.70 15.71 9.58
CA LEU A 512 -11.01 15.11 8.44
C LEU A 512 -9.68 15.82 8.19
N PHE A 513 -8.60 15.06 8.02
CA PHE A 513 -7.26 15.58 7.75
C PHE A 513 -6.61 14.91 6.54
N LEU A 514 -5.65 15.61 5.94
CA LEU A 514 -4.93 15.23 4.74
C LEU A 514 -3.43 15.46 4.93
N VAL A 515 -2.61 14.51 4.49
CA VAL A 515 -1.16 14.68 4.34
C VAL A 515 -0.85 14.92 2.86
N THR A 516 -0.17 16.03 2.56
CA THR A 516 0.31 16.40 1.23
C THR A 516 1.83 16.31 1.15
N TYR A 517 2.40 16.33 -0.06
CA TYR A 517 3.85 16.23 -0.27
C TYR A 517 4.42 17.24 -1.25
N GLY A 518 5.65 17.67 -0.99
CA GLY A 518 6.46 18.50 -1.88
C GLY A 518 7.72 17.79 -2.38
N CYS A 519 8.15 18.07 -3.62
CA CYS A 519 9.38 17.50 -4.18
C CYS A 519 10.66 18.02 -3.50
N ASN A 520 10.59 19.19 -2.85
CA ASN A 520 11.69 19.82 -2.11
C ASN A 520 11.23 20.47 -0.79
N ASP A 521 9.95 20.30 -0.43
CA ASP A 521 9.33 20.86 0.76
C ASP A 521 8.93 19.73 1.71
N PRO A 522 8.83 19.98 3.04
CA PRO A 522 8.28 19.01 3.97
C PRO A 522 6.87 18.57 3.55
N ASP A 523 6.50 17.35 3.93
CA ASP A 523 5.10 16.94 3.86
C ASP A 523 4.28 17.84 4.77
N ARG A 524 3.00 18.05 4.49
CA ARG A 524 2.16 18.98 5.28
C ARG A 524 0.88 18.33 5.73
N LEU A 525 0.48 18.65 6.96
CA LEU A 525 -0.79 18.23 7.54
C LEU A 525 -1.82 19.34 7.30
N HIS A 526 -2.95 18.99 6.69
CA HIS A 526 -4.08 19.87 6.46
C HIS A 526 -5.35 19.31 7.09
N VAL A 527 -6.29 20.18 7.44
CA VAL A 527 -7.63 19.82 7.91
C VAL A 527 -8.70 20.35 6.97
N TYR A 528 -9.73 19.56 6.74
CA TYR A 528 -10.80 19.90 5.83
C TYR A 528 -11.77 20.91 6.46
N ARG A 529 -12.26 21.86 5.65
CA ARG A 529 -13.24 22.88 6.05
C ARG A 529 -14.53 22.85 5.22
N GLY A 530 -14.61 21.97 4.23
CA GLY A 530 -15.75 21.84 3.33
C GLY A 530 -15.55 22.62 2.05
N ALA A 531 -16.28 22.24 0.99
CA ALA A 531 -16.27 22.93 -0.30
C ALA A 531 -14.86 23.08 -0.91
N GLY A 532 -13.99 22.07 -0.72
CA GLY A 532 -12.62 22.07 -1.23
C GLY A 532 -11.63 22.92 -0.43
N GLU A 533 -12.01 23.48 0.71
CA GLU A 533 -11.11 24.26 1.57
C GLU A 533 -10.28 23.37 2.50
N TRP A 534 -8.96 23.56 2.46
CA TRP A 534 -7.96 22.84 3.26
C TRP A 534 -7.08 23.84 4.02
N HIS A 535 -7.06 23.70 5.35
CA HIS A 535 -6.28 24.57 6.23
C HIS A 535 -5.02 23.85 6.70
N CYS A 536 -3.85 24.43 6.47
CA CYS A 536 -2.56 23.91 6.91
C CYS A 536 -2.44 24.00 8.43
N VAL A 537 -2.08 22.87 9.06
CA VAL A 537 -1.94 22.72 10.51
C VAL A 537 -0.47 22.66 10.93
N GLY A 538 0.41 22.18 10.05
CA GLY A 538 1.85 22.17 10.30
C GLY A 538 2.65 21.33 9.31
N ASP A 539 3.97 21.52 9.36
CA ASP A 539 4.94 20.81 8.54
C ASP A 539 5.38 19.48 9.20
N ILE A 540 5.58 18.47 8.36
CA ILE A 540 6.15 17.15 8.63
C ILE A 540 7.54 17.10 7.94
N ASP A 541 8.62 17.22 8.72
CA ASP A 541 10.01 17.44 8.27
C ASP A 541 10.51 16.46 7.17
N ALA A 542 11.26 16.98 6.19
CA ALA A 542 11.71 16.28 4.98
C ALA A 542 12.84 15.24 5.18
N ALA A 543 13.45 15.13 6.37
CA ALA A 543 14.38 14.03 6.69
C ALA A 543 13.70 12.64 6.60
N LEU A 544 12.37 12.63 6.53
CA LEU A 544 11.44 11.50 6.46
C LEU A 544 11.20 10.96 5.05
N VAL A 545 11.68 11.62 4.00
CA VAL A 545 11.36 11.23 2.61
C VAL A 545 12.36 10.17 2.11
N PRO A 546 11.89 9.00 1.60
CA PRO A 546 12.75 7.96 1.03
C PRO A 546 13.62 8.50 -0.11
N TRP A 547 14.81 7.92 -0.30
CA TRP A 547 15.53 8.11 -1.57
C TRP A 547 14.63 7.60 -2.72
N GLY A 548 14.37 8.45 -3.72
CA GLY A 548 13.96 8.00 -5.05
C GLY A 548 12.48 8.10 -5.44
N SER A 549 11.53 8.41 -4.55
CA SER A 549 10.12 8.56 -4.96
C SER A 549 9.81 9.95 -5.54
N ARG A 550 10.47 10.30 -6.66
CA ARG A 550 10.05 11.43 -7.52
C ARG A 550 8.64 11.21 -8.12
N SER A 551 8.07 10.00 -7.96
CA SER A 551 6.74 9.59 -8.43
C SER A 551 5.59 9.86 -7.46
N GLY A 552 5.83 10.23 -6.19
CA GLY A 552 4.76 10.68 -5.28
C GLY A 552 3.69 9.65 -4.84
N ILE A 553 3.79 8.37 -5.22
CA ILE A 553 2.74 7.36 -4.97
C ILE A 553 3.13 6.28 -3.93
N ASP A 554 4.42 6.11 -3.64
CA ASP A 554 4.89 4.84 -3.04
C ASP A 554 5.29 4.90 -1.55
N ALA A 555 5.10 6.04 -0.86
CA ALA A 555 5.46 6.18 0.56
C ALA A 555 4.21 6.04 1.45
N PRO A 556 4.06 4.94 2.21
CA PRO A 556 2.87 4.71 3.01
C PRO A 556 2.92 5.50 4.32
N TYR A 557 1.84 6.25 4.59
CA TYR A 557 1.47 6.67 5.94
C TYR A 557 0.33 5.77 6.45
N ALA A 558 0.38 5.45 7.74
CA ALA A 558 -0.73 4.90 8.50
C ALA A 558 -1.11 5.88 9.62
N TYR A 559 -2.35 5.83 10.10
CA TYR A 559 -2.83 6.68 11.18
C TYR A 559 -3.33 5.84 12.33
N ASP A 560 -2.66 5.92 13.48
CA ASP A 560 -3.09 5.37 14.76
C ASP A 560 -4.10 6.32 15.42
N ASP A 561 -5.36 5.91 15.46
CA ASP A 561 -6.47 6.70 15.99
C ASP A 561 -6.48 6.77 17.53
N GLU A 562 -5.96 5.75 18.22
CA GLU A 562 -5.87 5.72 19.68
C GLU A 562 -4.81 6.69 20.19
N ARG A 563 -3.62 6.62 19.62
CA ARG A 563 -2.46 7.46 19.99
C ARG A 563 -2.49 8.80 19.28
N ARG A 564 -3.31 8.94 18.22
CA ARG A 564 -3.45 10.13 17.36
C ARG A 564 -2.11 10.51 16.72
N VAL A 565 -1.49 9.50 16.10
CA VAL A 565 -0.12 9.52 15.55
C VAL A 565 -0.13 9.03 14.10
N LEU A 566 0.64 9.69 13.23
CA LEU A 566 0.95 9.18 11.88
C LEU A 566 2.22 8.33 11.93
N VAL A 567 2.19 7.16 11.28
CA VAL A 567 3.33 6.25 11.14
C VAL A 567 3.75 6.23 9.67
N GLY A 568 5.03 6.44 9.35
CA GLY A 568 5.57 6.37 7.99
C GLY A 568 6.88 5.59 7.90
N TYR A 569 7.26 5.14 6.71
CA TYR A 569 8.54 4.43 6.46
C TYR A 569 9.43 5.19 5.47
N GLY A 570 10.65 5.55 5.87
CA GLY A 570 11.60 6.29 5.05
C GLY A 570 13.07 6.07 5.46
N ARG A 571 13.98 6.03 4.48
CA ARG A 571 15.44 5.79 4.68
C ARG A 571 15.76 4.54 5.53
N GLY A 572 14.97 3.49 5.41
CA GLY A 572 15.16 2.24 6.16
C GLY A 572 14.65 2.29 7.61
N SER A 573 13.91 3.32 8.01
CA SER A 573 13.39 3.52 9.36
C SER A 573 11.88 3.78 9.35
N LEU A 574 11.18 3.28 10.37
CA LEU A 574 9.83 3.73 10.70
C LEU A 574 9.90 5.07 11.46
N VAL A 575 8.87 5.90 11.35
CA VAL A 575 8.77 7.21 12.02
C VAL A 575 7.34 7.46 12.46
N GLU A 576 7.18 8.01 13.67
CA GLU A 576 5.92 8.47 14.23
C GLU A 576 5.87 10.01 14.29
N VAL A 577 4.71 10.57 13.96
CA VAL A 577 4.42 12.01 14.07
C VAL A 577 3.15 12.19 14.89
N ALA A 578 3.26 12.75 16.09
CA ALA A 578 2.10 13.01 16.92
C ALA A 578 1.32 14.20 16.34
N ILE A 579 0.09 13.94 15.90
CA ILE A 579 -0.74 14.96 15.24
C ILE A 579 -1.93 15.41 16.09
N GLY A 580 -2.32 14.63 17.12
CA GLY A 580 -3.53 14.90 17.90
C GLY A 580 -3.62 16.32 18.49
N ALA A 581 -2.56 16.80 19.14
CA ALA A 581 -2.54 18.14 19.72
C ALA A 581 -2.68 19.24 18.66
N ALA A 582 -2.11 19.02 17.46
CA ALA A 582 -2.18 19.95 16.35
C ALA A 582 -3.59 20.01 15.76
N LEU A 583 -4.25 18.85 15.63
CA LEU A 583 -5.66 18.77 15.24
C LEU A 583 -6.56 19.48 16.26
N ASP A 584 -6.36 19.26 17.56
CA ASP A 584 -7.16 19.89 18.62
C ASP A 584 -7.04 21.41 18.62
N ALA A 585 -5.84 21.93 18.37
CA ALA A 585 -5.57 23.37 18.37
C ALA A 585 -6.37 24.12 17.30
N VAL A 586 -6.69 23.48 16.17
CA VAL A 586 -7.43 24.07 15.05
C VAL A 586 -8.91 23.67 15.02
N ARG A 587 -9.39 22.92 16.03
CA ARG A 587 -10.79 22.51 16.11
C ARG A 587 -11.70 23.75 16.17
N PRO A 588 -12.80 23.80 15.40
CA PRO A 588 -13.78 24.87 15.51
C PRO A 588 -14.32 24.95 16.95
N LYS A 589 -14.26 26.13 17.58
CA LYS A 589 -14.93 26.33 18.88
C LYS A 589 -16.43 26.13 18.68
N GLU A 590 -17.03 25.21 19.42
CA GLU A 590 -18.48 25.01 19.42
C GLU A 590 -19.16 26.36 19.71
N SER A 591 -19.90 26.88 18.74
CA SER A 591 -20.89 27.90 19.01
C SER A 591 -21.92 27.25 19.92
N ALA A 592 -22.03 27.72 21.17
CA ALA A 592 -23.06 27.33 22.10
C ALA A 592 -24.43 27.45 21.42
N GLN A 593 -25.03 26.33 21.02
CA GLN A 593 -26.42 26.30 20.60
C GLN A 593 -27.33 26.19 21.83
N PRO A 594 -28.49 26.87 21.83
CA PRO A 594 -29.35 26.95 22.99
C PRO A 594 -30.04 25.62 23.27
N LYS A 595 -30.20 25.30 24.56
CA LYS A 595 -30.90 24.12 25.07
C LYS A 595 -32.24 23.91 24.35
N ALA A 596 -32.35 22.83 23.58
CA ALA A 596 -33.61 22.34 23.06
C ALA A 596 -34.40 21.68 24.20
N SER A 597 -35.65 22.14 24.37
CA SER A 597 -36.62 21.65 25.35
C SER A 597 -37.03 20.21 25.06
N GLU A 598 -36.99 19.37 26.10
CA GLU A 598 -37.58 18.04 26.13
C GLU A 598 -39.10 18.12 25.94
N SER A 599 -39.63 17.39 24.97
CA SER A 599 -41.00 16.87 25.05
C SER A 599 -41.01 15.41 24.64
N GLU A 600 -41.14 14.57 25.66
CA GLU A 600 -41.33 13.12 25.58
C GLU A 600 -42.55 12.76 24.71
N ALA A 601 -42.41 11.76 23.83
CA ALA A 601 -43.53 11.00 23.30
C ALA A 601 -43.34 9.51 23.64
N LYS A 602 -44.10 9.04 24.64
CA LYS A 602 -44.21 7.64 25.07
C LYS A 602 -44.88 6.77 23.98
N PRO A 603 -44.55 5.47 23.91
CA PRO A 603 -45.17 4.53 22.96
C PRO A 603 -46.36 3.78 23.59
N ARG A 604 -47.35 3.40 22.77
CA ARG A 604 -48.28 2.23 22.86
C ARG A 604 -49.52 2.42 21.94
N PRO A 605 -50.33 1.39 21.64
CA PRO A 605 -50.03 -0.03 21.35
C PRO A 605 -50.71 -0.52 20.03
N ARG A 606 -50.39 -1.76 19.62
CA ARG A 606 -51.08 -2.50 18.56
C ARG A 606 -52.45 -2.97 19.04
N ASP A 607 -53.47 -2.76 18.21
CA ASP A 607 -54.70 -3.56 18.18
C ASP A 607 -55.05 -3.91 16.73
N GLY A 608 -55.39 -5.19 16.51
CA GLY A 608 -55.55 -5.79 15.19
C GLY A 608 -56.99 -5.92 14.73
N ALA A 609 -57.16 -6.13 13.42
CA ALA A 609 -58.29 -6.89 12.87
C ALA A 609 -57.89 -7.49 11.52
N LYS A 610 -58.07 -8.81 11.40
CA LYS A 610 -57.85 -9.62 10.21
C LYS A 610 -58.96 -9.36 9.18
N THR A 611 -58.61 -9.26 7.91
CA THR A 611 -59.46 -9.74 6.81
C THR A 611 -58.59 -10.34 5.72
N LYS A 612 -58.85 -11.61 5.41
CA LYS A 612 -58.25 -12.36 4.29
C LYS A 612 -58.80 -11.80 2.97
N GLY A 613 -57.92 -11.57 1.99
CA GLY A 613 -58.35 -11.30 0.62
C GLY A 613 -57.18 -11.07 -0.34
N LYS A 614 -56.80 -12.14 -1.06
CA LYS A 614 -56.03 -12.19 -2.31
C LYS A 614 -54.72 -11.40 -2.38
N GLU A 615 -53.60 -12.12 -2.55
CA GLU A 615 -52.40 -11.58 -3.20
C GLU A 615 -52.79 -10.97 -4.55
N GLN A 616 -52.75 -9.64 -4.61
CA GLN A 616 -52.60 -8.91 -5.85
C GLN A 616 -51.16 -8.39 -5.83
N LEU A 617 -50.34 -8.97 -6.70
CA LEU A 617 -49.08 -8.36 -7.12
C LEU A 617 -49.40 -6.91 -7.53
N THR A 618 -48.98 -5.94 -6.73
CA THR A 618 -49.05 -4.53 -7.13
C THR A 618 -48.10 -4.37 -8.30
N GLU A 619 -48.64 -4.22 -9.51
CA GLU A 619 -47.86 -3.80 -10.67
C GLU A 619 -47.07 -2.54 -10.30
N GLU A 620 -45.76 -2.58 -10.55
CA GLU A 620 -44.85 -1.44 -10.38
C GLU A 620 -45.45 -0.16 -10.94
N ALA A 621 -45.40 0.91 -10.14
CA ALA A 621 -45.93 2.22 -10.50
C ALA A 621 -45.05 2.83 -11.61
N ILE A 622 -45.68 3.23 -12.72
CA ILE A 622 -44.96 3.83 -13.86
C ILE A 622 -44.61 5.29 -13.52
N PRO A 623 -43.34 5.70 -13.63
CA PRO A 623 -42.93 7.06 -13.31
C PRO A 623 -43.60 8.08 -14.25
N PRO A 624 -43.76 9.35 -13.84
CA PRO A 624 -44.47 10.37 -14.61
C PRO A 624 -43.76 10.80 -15.91
N ALA A 625 -42.51 10.38 -16.11
CA ALA A 625 -41.83 10.43 -17.39
C ALA A 625 -40.98 9.17 -17.59
N VAL A 626 -40.91 8.69 -18.82
CA VAL A 626 -40.11 7.51 -19.21
C VAL A 626 -39.32 7.80 -20.48
N TRP A 627 -38.11 7.24 -20.52
CA TRP A 627 -37.24 7.23 -21.69
C TRP A 627 -36.99 5.77 -22.04
N LEU A 628 -37.36 5.38 -23.24
CA LEU A 628 -37.27 4.00 -23.69
C LEU A 628 -36.45 3.91 -24.97
N ARG A 629 -35.67 2.84 -25.12
CA ARG A 629 -34.87 2.54 -26.33
C ARG A 629 -35.13 1.12 -26.82
N LEU A 630 -34.95 0.89 -28.12
CA LEU A 630 -35.02 -0.43 -28.75
C LEU A 630 -33.90 -0.55 -29.80
N GLN A 631 -33.07 -1.58 -29.68
CA GLN A 631 -32.09 -1.95 -30.69
C GLN A 631 -32.72 -2.92 -31.71
N GLU A 632 -32.70 -2.55 -32.99
CA GLU A 632 -33.26 -3.36 -34.07
C GLU A 632 -32.46 -3.17 -35.36
N ASP A 633 -31.91 -4.26 -35.92
CA ASP A 633 -31.15 -4.30 -37.18
C ASP A 633 -29.99 -3.30 -37.26
N GLY A 634 -29.26 -3.10 -36.15
CA GLY A 634 -28.14 -2.15 -36.07
C GLY A 634 -28.56 -0.67 -35.99
N SER A 635 -29.87 -0.40 -35.82
CA SER A 635 -30.43 0.94 -35.62
C SER A 635 -31.08 1.06 -34.24
N GLU A 636 -30.78 2.14 -33.51
CA GLU A 636 -31.42 2.40 -32.21
C GLU A 636 -32.63 3.33 -32.36
N LYS A 637 -33.81 2.82 -31.99
CA LYS A 637 -35.06 3.57 -31.91
C LYS A 637 -35.25 4.10 -30.50
N PHE A 638 -35.77 5.32 -30.36
CA PHE A 638 -36.13 5.88 -29.06
C PHE A 638 -37.62 6.24 -29.00
N TRP A 639 -38.17 6.19 -27.79
CA TRP A 639 -39.53 6.62 -27.49
C TRP A 639 -39.57 7.22 -26.09
N PHE A 640 -39.94 8.48 -25.99
CA PHE A 640 -40.01 9.26 -24.75
C PHE A 640 -41.46 9.64 -24.50
N ALA A 641 -41.91 9.56 -23.26
CA ALA A 641 -43.22 10.08 -22.89
C ALA A 641 -43.22 10.72 -21.51
N SER A 642 -44.01 11.78 -21.35
CA SER A 642 -44.19 12.43 -20.06
C SER A 642 -45.63 12.86 -19.83
N SER A 643 -46.12 12.63 -18.61
CA SER A 643 -47.41 13.07 -18.10
C SER A 643 -47.19 14.24 -17.15
N ARG A 644 -47.11 15.46 -17.68
CA ARG A 644 -47.03 16.69 -16.87
C ARG A 644 -48.43 17.25 -16.63
N GLU A 645 -48.65 17.68 -15.40
CA GLU A 645 -49.88 18.13 -14.74
C GLU A 645 -51.07 18.54 -15.61
N GLY A 646 -52.26 18.05 -15.27
CA GLY A 646 -53.53 18.33 -15.96
C GLY A 646 -54.07 17.09 -16.66
N ALA A 647 -54.87 17.28 -17.71
CA ALA A 647 -55.46 16.21 -18.50
C ALA A 647 -54.66 15.90 -19.79
N THR A 648 -53.35 16.12 -19.78
CA THR A 648 -52.47 16.04 -20.96
C THR A 648 -51.23 15.17 -20.73
N TRP A 649 -50.71 14.54 -21.79
CA TRP A 649 -49.40 13.89 -21.82
C TRP A 649 -48.78 13.97 -23.22
N THR A 650 -47.45 13.87 -23.33
CA THR A 650 -46.73 14.04 -24.61
C THR A 650 -45.88 12.81 -24.91
N ALA A 651 -45.76 12.44 -26.18
CA ALA A 651 -44.86 11.39 -26.68
C ALA A 651 -43.96 11.91 -27.80
N CYS A 652 -42.69 11.55 -27.77
CA CYS A 652 -41.69 11.86 -28.80
C CYS A 652 -40.95 10.57 -29.22
N TRP A 653 -40.72 10.36 -30.52
CA TRP A 653 -40.08 9.13 -31.01
C TRP A 653 -39.34 9.31 -32.33
N GLY A 654 -38.36 8.42 -32.58
CA GLY A 654 -37.54 8.47 -33.79
C GLY A 654 -36.45 7.40 -33.80
N ARG A 655 -35.53 7.52 -34.77
CA ARG A 655 -34.27 6.77 -34.82
C ARG A 655 -33.12 7.68 -34.40
N ARG A 656 -32.13 7.16 -33.68
CA ARG A 656 -30.95 7.93 -33.27
C ARG A 656 -30.22 8.44 -34.51
N GLY A 657 -30.09 9.78 -34.63
CA GLY A 657 -29.52 10.46 -35.80
C GLY A 657 -30.52 10.97 -36.84
N ALA A 658 -31.84 10.79 -36.65
CA ALA A 658 -32.89 11.32 -37.52
C ALA A 658 -33.80 12.33 -36.80
N THR A 659 -34.53 13.16 -37.55
CA THR A 659 -35.48 14.14 -36.99
C THR A 659 -36.61 13.45 -36.21
N PRO A 660 -36.83 13.78 -34.91
CA PRO A 660 -37.89 13.19 -34.11
C PRO A 660 -39.30 13.59 -34.58
N SER A 661 -40.27 12.72 -34.31
CA SER A 661 -41.70 13.03 -34.36
C SER A 661 -42.24 13.22 -32.94
N GLU A 662 -43.09 14.23 -32.74
CA GLU A 662 -43.69 14.54 -31.43
C GLU A 662 -45.22 14.67 -31.54
N LYS A 663 -45.92 14.23 -30.49
CA LYS A 663 -47.38 14.37 -30.36
C LYS A 663 -47.82 14.62 -28.92
N VAL A 664 -48.68 15.62 -28.73
CA VAL A 664 -49.36 15.93 -27.46
C VAL A 664 -50.76 15.32 -27.47
N TYR A 665 -51.13 14.67 -26.36
CA TYR A 665 -52.43 14.02 -26.14
C TYR A 665 -53.17 14.76 -25.02
N THR A 666 -54.41 15.19 -25.30
CA THR A 666 -55.30 15.89 -24.34
C THR A 666 -56.56 15.07 -24.15
N LEU A 667 -56.95 14.79 -22.90
CA LEU A 667 -58.14 14.01 -22.52
C LEU A 667 -59.04 14.80 -21.56
N ASP A 668 -60.21 14.23 -21.23
CA ASP A 668 -61.27 14.91 -20.47
C ASP A 668 -60.95 15.08 -18.98
N SER A 669 -59.99 14.32 -18.43
CA SER A 669 -59.60 14.41 -17.03
C SER A 669 -58.15 13.96 -16.79
N ARG A 670 -57.58 14.42 -15.67
CA ARG A 670 -56.24 14.01 -15.20
C ARG A 670 -56.12 12.49 -14.99
N ALA A 671 -57.18 11.86 -14.50
CA ALA A 671 -57.21 10.41 -14.30
C ALA A 671 -57.19 9.65 -15.64
N ALA A 672 -57.95 10.13 -16.64
CA ALA A 672 -57.94 9.55 -17.98
C ALA A 672 -56.58 9.72 -18.68
N ALA A 673 -55.96 10.90 -18.57
CA ALA A 673 -54.62 11.18 -19.10
C ALA A 673 -53.55 10.26 -18.51
N LYS A 674 -53.55 10.07 -17.19
CA LYS A 674 -52.64 9.18 -16.50
C LYS A 674 -52.81 7.72 -16.95
N SER A 675 -54.06 7.23 -17.01
CA SER A 675 -54.33 5.86 -17.43
C SER A 675 -53.93 5.59 -18.89
N ALA A 676 -54.17 6.55 -19.80
CA ALA A 676 -53.76 6.45 -21.20
C ALA A 676 -52.23 6.47 -21.36
N TYR A 677 -51.53 7.31 -20.61
CA TYR A 677 -50.06 7.34 -20.54
C TYR A 677 -49.50 6.00 -20.07
N GLU A 678 -49.98 5.48 -18.93
CA GLU A 678 -49.51 4.22 -18.36
C GLU A 678 -49.72 3.05 -19.33
N LYS A 679 -50.86 3.00 -20.02
CA LYS A 679 -51.13 2.00 -21.06
C LYS A 679 -50.12 2.08 -22.21
N ALA A 680 -49.83 3.29 -22.71
CA ALA A 680 -48.90 3.48 -23.82
C ALA A 680 -47.46 3.06 -23.46
N VAL A 681 -47.02 3.34 -22.23
CA VAL A 681 -45.71 2.89 -21.73
C VAL A 681 -45.63 1.36 -21.66
N ARG A 682 -46.65 0.70 -21.08
CA ARG A 682 -46.69 -0.78 -20.99
C ARG A 682 -46.71 -1.44 -22.36
N GLU A 683 -47.40 -0.86 -23.34
CA GLU A 683 -47.39 -1.36 -24.72
C GLU A 683 -46.02 -1.26 -25.39
N LYS A 684 -45.22 -0.24 -25.07
CA LYS A 684 -43.84 -0.10 -25.59
C LYS A 684 -42.89 -1.09 -24.95
N LEU A 685 -42.96 -1.27 -23.63
CA LEU A 685 -42.18 -2.28 -22.91
C LEU A 685 -42.48 -3.70 -23.44
N LYS A 686 -43.75 -4.02 -23.72
CA LYS A 686 -44.13 -5.30 -24.36
C LYS A 686 -43.57 -5.49 -25.78
N LYS A 687 -43.21 -4.41 -26.47
CA LYS A 687 -42.59 -4.44 -27.81
C LYS A 687 -41.06 -4.54 -27.75
N GLY A 688 -40.49 -4.85 -26.57
CA GLY A 688 -39.06 -5.04 -26.38
C GLY A 688 -38.27 -3.76 -26.10
N TYR A 689 -38.95 -2.62 -25.87
CA TYR A 689 -38.26 -1.41 -25.48
C TYR A 689 -37.77 -1.52 -24.04
N GLU A 690 -36.55 -1.07 -23.78
CA GLU A 690 -35.91 -1.08 -22.47
C GLU A 690 -35.79 0.35 -21.91
N HIS A 691 -35.72 0.48 -20.59
CA HIS A 691 -35.51 1.77 -19.93
C HIS A 691 -34.13 2.36 -20.27
N ALA A 692 -34.12 3.60 -20.75
CA ALA A 692 -32.94 4.39 -21.03
C ALA A 692 -32.73 5.44 -19.91
N PRO A 693 -31.48 5.91 -19.66
CA PRO A 693 -31.20 6.98 -18.70
C PRO A 693 -32.00 8.26 -18.96
N GLU A 694 -32.27 9.03 -17.91
CA GLU A 694 -33.12 10.24 -17.98
C GLU A 694 -32.48 11.35 -18.84
N LYS A 695 -33.25 11.91 -19.79
CA LYS A 695 -32.86 13.02 -20.70
C LYS A 695 -31.63 12.73 -21.56
N GLU A 696 -31.75 11.71 -22.40
CA GLU A 696 -30.86 11.59 -23.54
C GLU A 696 -31.04 12.83 -24.44
N ALA A 697 -30.02 13.70 -24.47
CA ALA A 697 -29.92 14.85 -25.38
C ALA A 697 -29.70 14.37 -26.83
N ALA A 698 -30.62 13.54 -27.32
CA ALA A 698 -30.70 13.08 -28.68
C ALA A 698 -31.13 14.24 -29.58
N ALA A 699 -30.14 15.00 -30.03
CA ALA A 699 -30.16 15.55 -31.38
C ALA A 699 -28.76 15.68 -32.01
N LEU A 700 -27.68 15.94 -31.24
CA LEU A 700 -26.34 16.17 -31.81
C LEU A 700 -25.23 15.70 -30.85
N VAL A 701 -24.58 14.56 -31.12
CA VAL A 701 -23.29 14.19 -30.50
C VAL A 701 -22.18 14.59 -31.48
N PRO A 702 -21.30 15.55 -31.15
CA PRO A 702 -20.15 15.88 -31.99
C PRO A 702 -19.22 14.67 -32.15
N GLY A 703 -18.72 14.44 -33.36
CA GLY A 703 -17.83 13.32 -33.66
C GLY A 703 -17.32 13.36 -35.10
N ARG A 704 -16.49 12.37 -35.46
CA ARG A 704 -15.90 12.23 -36.80
C ARG A 704 -16.06 10.80 -37.29
N MET A 705 -16.15 10.63 -38.60
CA MET A 705 -16.05 9.31 -39.21
C MET A 705 -14.59 8.85 -39.22
N SER A 706 -14.39 7.63 -38.76
CA SER A 706 -13.15 6.87 -38.80
C SER A 706 -13.33 5.73 -39.78
N TYR A 707 -12.32 5.51 -40.62
CA TYR A 707 -12.34 4.51 -41.67
C TYR A 707 -11.36 3.42 -41.29
N ARG A 708 -11.85 2.40 -40.59
CA ARG A 708 -11.03 1.25 -40.16
C ARG A 708 -10.61 0.46 -41.38
N PHE A 709 -9.32 0.19 -41.55
CA PHE A 709 -8.84 -0.52 -42.73
C PHE A 709 -8.34 -1.93 -42.44
N LYS A 710 -8.40 -2.78 -43.47
CA LYS A 710 -7.78 -4.11 -43.48
C LYS A 710 -6.95 -4.29 -44.75
N LEU A 711 -5.92 -5.13 -44.64
CA LEU A 711 -5.01 -5.42 -45.74
C LEU A 711 -5.52 -6.60 -46.59
N GLY A 712 -5.95 -6.31 -47.82
CA GLY A 712 -6.44 -7.27 -48.81
C GLY A 712 -5.41 -7.70 -49.85
N LYS A 713 -5.88 -8.43 -50.88
CA LYS A 713 -5.07 -8.74 -52.07
C LYS A 713 -4.91 -7.48 -52.92
N PHE A 714 -3.70 -7.22 -53.40
CA PHE A 714 -3.42 -6.07 -54.25
C PHE A 714 -3.96 -6.30 -55.66
N GLU A 715 -4.65 -5.29 -56.21
CA GLU A 715 -5.32 -5.38 -57.51
C GLU A 715 -4.87 -4.27 -58.48
N ARG A 716 -4.64 -3.03 -58.01
CA ARG A 716 -4.23 -1.86 -58.83
C ARG A 716 -3.41 -0.83 -58.03
N ILE A 717 -2.55 -0.06 -58.71
CA ILE A 717 -1.67 0.98 -58.14
C ILE A 717 -2.42 2.27 -57.75
N GLU A 718 -3.57 2.52 -58.37
CA GLU A 718 -4.39 3.73 -58.14
C GLU A 718 -5.22 3.66 -56.85
N ASP A 719 -5.22 2.50 -56.18
CA ASP A 719 -5.88 2.30 -54.89
C ASP A 719 -4.94 2.70 -53.74
N ASP A 720 -5.53 3.01 -52.58
CA ASP A 720 -4.75 3.06 -51.34
C ASP A 720 -4.04 1.72 -51.09
N MET A 721 -2.75 1.81 -50.81
CA MET A 721 -1.88 0.64 -50.74
C MET A 721 -0.96 0.67 -49.55
N PHE A 722 -0.72 -0.51 -48.98
CA PHE A 722 0.30 -0.79 -47.97
C PHE A 722 1.44 -1.57 -48.61
N GLY A 723 2.68 -1.18 -48.33
CA GLY A 723 3.89 -1.70 -48.95
C GLY A 723 3.93 -1.47 -50.46
N GLY A 724 4.84 -2.15 -51.15
CA GLY A 724 5.09 -1.99 -52.58
C GLY A 724 6.02 -0.82 -52.90
N ILE A 725 5.97 -0.36 -54.16
CA ILE A 725 6.71 0.82 -54.61
C ILE A 725 5.66 1.87 -55.03
N PRO A 726 5.69 3.08 -54.46
CA PRO A 726 4.66 4.08 -54.72
C PRO A 726 4.85 4.74 -56.09
N ALA A 727 3.73 5.10 -56.72
CA ALA A 727 3.72 6.02 -57.84
C ALA A 727 4.13 7.43 -57.40
N GLY A 728 4.64 8.23 -58.33
CA GLY A 728 4.96 9.65 -58.10
C GLY A 728 6.21 9.99 -57.30
N VAL A 729 6.96 9.00 -56.80
CA VAL A 729 8.26 9.21 -56.14
C VAL A 729 9.39 8.84 -57.10
N THR A 730 10.30 9.78 -57.38
CA THR A 730 11.48 9.55 -58.25
C THR A 730 12.67 9.06 -57.43
N ARG A 731 13.76 8.69 -58.11
CA ARG A 731 15.01 8.30 -57.44
C ARG A 731 15.59 9.44 -56.61
N GLU A 732 15.42 10.68 -57.08
CA GLU A 732 15.93 11.90 -56.44
C GLU A 732 15.08 12.32 -55.24
N SER A 733 13.77 12.07 -55.28
CA SER A 733 12.84 12.41 -54.20
C SER A 733 12.62 11.28 -53.18
N TRP A 734 13.29 10.13 -53.34
CA TRP A 734 13.16 9.00 -52.44
C TRP A 734 13.75 9.33 -51.06
N PRO A 735 13.00 9.18 -49.95
CA PRO A 735 13.50 9.54 -48.62
C PRO A 735 14.70 8.72 -48.17
N ILE A 736 15.71 9.41 -47.64
CA ILE A 736 16.90 8.82 -47.02
C ILE A 736 16.86 9.10 -45.52
N CYS A 737 17.07 8.08 -44.70
CA CYS A 737 17.11 8.22 -43.24
C CYS A 737 18.28 9.07 -42.78
N ALA A 738 18.01 10.11 -41.97
CA ALA A 738 19.03 10.98 -41.42
C ALA A 738 19.96 10.26 -40.41
N GLY A 739 19.46 9.21 -39.74
CA GLY A 739 20.23 8.44 -38.77
C GLY A 739 21.24 7.47 -39.42
N CYS A 740 20.77 6.60 -40.31
CA CYS A 740 21.61 5.55 -40.92
C CYS A 740 21.99 5.79 -42.39
N ASN A 741 21.53 6.89 -42.98
CA ASN A 741 21.79 7.27 -44.39
C ASN A 741 21.36 6.22 -45.42
N HIS A 742 20.45 5.30 -45.07
CA HIS A 742 19.84 4.33 -45.98
C HIS A 742 18.53 4.86 -46.57
N PRO A 743 18.18 4.47 -47.81
CA PRO A 743 16.86 4.68 -48.37
C PRO A 743 15.82 4.03 -47.45
N MET A 744 14.74 4.75 -47.13
CA MET A 744 13.66 4.19 -46.30
C MET A 744 12.73 3.33 -47.17
N PRO A 745 12.22 2.18 -46.67
CA PRO A 745 11.14 1.45 -47.32
C PRO A 745 9.83 2.24 -47.32
N HIS A 746 9.05 2.06 -48.38
CA HIS A 746 7.68 2.58 -48.48
C HIS A 746 6.73 1.76 -47.62
N VAL A 747 5.91 2.45 -46.83
CA VAL A 747 4.92 1.87 -45.91
C VAL A 747 3.52 1.93 -46.47
N MET A 748 3.05 3.10 -46.89
CA MET A 748 1.66 3.27 -47.30
C MET A 748 1.48 4.47 -48.23
N THR A 749 0.54 4.39 -49.16
CA THR A 749 0.05 5.53 -49.94
C THR A 749 -1.45 5.66 -49.75
N LEU A 750 -1.90 6.85 -49.35
CA LEU A 750 -3.31 7.22 -49.18
C LEU A 750 -3.67 8.32 -50.17
N HIS A 751 -4.62 8.05 -51.06
CA HIS A 751 -5.13 9.00 -52.04
C HIS A 751 -6.14 9.96 -51.42
N ALA A 752 -6.21 11.17 -51.97
CA ALA A 752 -7.19 12.17 -51.60
C ALA A 752 -8.60 11.62 -51.74
N HIS A 753 -9.44 11.88 -50.73
CA HIS A 753 -10.81 11.41 -50.71
C HIS A 753 -11.68 12.42 -49.94
N PRO A 754 -12.88 12.78 -50.44
CA PRO A 754 -13.70 13.85 -49.87
C PRO A 754 -13.96 13.73 -48.36
N GLU A 755 -14.13 12.50 -47.87
CA GLU A 755 -14.48 12.27 -46.47
C GLU A 755 -13.31 11.78 -45.60
N ARG A 756 -12.68 10.63 -45.92
CA ARG A 756 -11.59 10.05 -45.11
C ARG A 756 -10.26 10.84 -45.15
N LEU A 757 -9.91 11.43 -46.30
CA LEU A 757 -8.64 12.16 -46.48
C LEU A 757 -8.87 13.40 -47.35
N PRO A 758 -9.57 14.43 -46.81
CA PRO A 758 -9.86 15.64 -47.57
C PRO A 758 -8.58 16.43 -47.78
N LEU A 759 -7.99 16.27 -48.96
CA LEU A 759 -6.89 17.08 -49.47
C LEU A 759 -7.44 17.96 -50.59
N THR A 760 -7.00 19.21 -50.60
CA THR A 760 -7.45 20.27 -51.51
C THR A 760 -6.34 20.76 -52.43
N LYS A 761 -5.06 20.59 -52.05
CA LYS A 761 -3.89 20.98 -52.84
C LYS A 761 -3.10 19.78 -53.38
N HIS A 762 -3.17 18.64 -52.69
CA HIS A 762 -2.47 17.42 -53.05
C HIS A 762 -3.44 16.28 -53.33
N ALA A 763 -2.98 15.29 -54.09
CA ALA A 763 -3.76 14.14 -54.54
C ALA A 763 -3.42 12.85 -53.77
N ALA A 764 -2.31 12.78 -53.03
CA ALA A 764 -2.03 11.70 -52.09
C ALA A 764 -1.02 12.08 -50.99
N ILE A 765 -0.94 11.26 -49.94
CA ILE A 765 0.16 11.21 -48.98
C ILE A 765 0.82 9.84 -49.09
N THR A 766 2.14 9.81 -49.22
CA THR A 766 2.94 8.57 -49.23
C THR A 766 3.94 8.55 -48.06
N LEU A 767 4.05 7.42 -47.38
CA LEU A 767 4.76 7.25 -46.11
C LEU A 767 5.96 6.31 -46.27
N PHE A 768 7.07 6.68 -45.65
CA PHE A 768 8.32 5.92 -45.57
C PHE A 768 8.86 5.92 -44.14
N VAL A 769 9.40 4.79 -43.69
CA VAL A 769 9.90 4.61 -42.31
C VAL A 769 11.19 3.81 -42.36
N CYS A 770 12.23 4.22 -41.63
CA CYS A 770 13.48 3.46 -41.57
C CYS A 770 13.30 2.08 -40.92
N ASP A 771 13.78 1.02 -41.59
CA ASP A 771 13.75 -0.38 -41.11
C ASP A 771 15.16 -0.97 -40.90
N ASN A 772 16.21 -0.14 -40.96
CA ASN A 772 17.58 -0.63 -40.96
C ASN A 772 18.03 -1.14 -39.58
N GLU A 773 17.89 -2.45 -39.38
CA GLU A 773 18.36 -3.20 -38.21
C GLU A 773 19.88 -3.08 -37.98
N SER A 774 20.68 -2.89 -39.05
CA SER A 774 22.14 -2.77 -38.97
C SER A 774 22.61 -1.50 -38.25
N SER A 775 21.70 -0.55 -37.99
CA SER A 775 21.96 0.65 -37.20
C SER A 775 22.02 0.40 -35.69
N GLY A 776 21.76 -0.83 -35.23
CA GLY A 776 21.79 -1.18 -33.80
C GLY A 776 20.73 -0.46 -32.96
N GLY A 777 19.60 -0.06 -33.57
CA GLY A 777 18.51 0.66 -32.89
C GLY A 777 18.74 2.16 -32.72
N THR A 778 19.73 2.75 -33.40
CA THR A 778 20.06 4.19 -33.27
C THR A 778 19.14 5.12 -34.08
N CYS A 779 18.31 4.59 -34.98
CA CYS A 779 17.34 5.37 -35.75
C CYS A 779 16.10 5.66 -34.90
N LEU A 780 15.91 6.93 -34.51
CA LEU A 780 14.81 7.36 -33.64
C LEU A 780 13.51 7.55 -34.44
N THR A 781 12.85 6.46 -34.79
CA THR A 781 11.54 6.45 -35.48
C THR A 781 10.38 6.93 -34.59
N SER A 782 10.58 7.00 -33.27
CA SER A 782 9.64 7.59 -32.32
C SER A 782 9.64 9.11 -32.30
N GLU A 783 10.69 9.74 -32.83
CA GLU A 783 10.85 11.18 -32.84
C GLU A 783 10.42 11.77 -34.19
N THR A 784 9.44 12.67 -34.16
CA THR A 784 8.79 13.18 -35.39
C THR A 784 9.76 13.91 -36.32
N ASP A 785 10.76 14.61 -35.78
CA ASP A 785 11.62 15.54 -36.54
C ASP A 785 13.07 15.06 -36.69
N LYS A 786 13.39 13.82 -36.30
CA LYS A 786 14.76 13.27 -36.43
C LYS A 786 15.10 12.80 -37.84
N GLY A 787 14.16 12.82 -38.77
CA GLY A 787 14.37 12.40 -40.16
C GLY A 787 14.54 10.89 -40.34
N CYS A 788 14.05 10.08 -39.39
CA CYS A 788 13.97 8.62 -39.48
C CYS A 788 12.63 8.14 -40.08
N ASN A 789 11.68 9.05 -40.26
CA ASN A 789 10.39 8.85 -40.94
C ASN A 789 10.22 9.95 -42.01
N ALA A 790 9.45 9.68 -43.06
CA ALA A 790 9.10 10.68 -44.07
C ALA A 790 7.68 10.48 -44.60
N ALA A 791 6.87 11.53 -44.58
CA ALA A 791 5.54 11.57 -45.20
C ALA A 791 5.51 12.66 -46.28
N LEU A 792 5.37 12.24 -47.55
CA LEU A 792 5.39 13.13 -48.70
C LEU A 792 3.97 13.41 -49.20
N LEU A 793 3.67 14.68 -49.44
CA LEU A 793 2.46 15.12 -50.13
C LEU A 793 2.72 15.13 -51.63
N LEU A 794 1.88 14.45 -52.41
CA LEU A 794 2.04 14.32 -53.87
C LEU A 794 0.93 15.06 -54.60
N THR A 795 1.29 15.86 -55.60
CA THR A 795 0.35 16.51 -56.51
C THR A 795 -0.20 15.52 -57.55
N ALA A 796 -1.34 15.84 -58.19
CA ALA A 796 -1.92 14.98 -59.23
C ALA A 796 -0.92 14.67 -60.36
N ALA A 797 -0.15 15.67 -60.81
CA ALA A 797 0.87 15.52 -61.85
C ALA A 797 2.05 14.63 -61.42
N GLU A 798 2.36 14.58 -60.11
CA GLU A 798 3.38 13.66 -59.60
C GLU A 798 2.85 12.23 -59.60
N LEU A 799 1.61 11.99 -59.15
CA LEU A 799 1.01 10.65 -59.14
C LEU A 799 0.86 10.00 -60.52
N GLU A 800 0.75 10.78 -61.60
CA GLU A 800 0.70 10.25 -62.97
C GLU A 800 2.00 9.52 -63.36
N ARG A 801 3.11 9.71 -62.62
CA ARG A 801 4.37 9.01 -62.88
C ARG A 801 4.28 7.56 -62.39
N ALA A 802 4.57 6.63 -63.29
CA ALA A 802 4.64 5.21 -62.98
C ALA A 802 5.61 4.91 -61.81
N PRO A 803 5.31 3.92 -60.95
CA PRO A 803 6.23 3.49 -59.91
C PRO A 803 7.59 3.05 -60.48
N LEU A 804 8.65 3.23 -59.70
CA LEU A 804 9.96 2.68 -60.03
C LEU A 804 9.89 1.15 -60.10
N SER A 805 10.72 0.54 -60.95
CA SER A 805 10.83 -0.92 -61.02
C SER A 805 11.44 -1.55 -59.75
N THR A 806 12.32 -0.81 -59.08
CA THR A 806 13.00 -1.19 -57.84
C THR A 806 13.30 0.06 -57.01
N PRO A 807 13.38 -0.04 -55.67
CA PRO A 807 13.86 1.07 -54.84
C PRO A 807 15.28 1.50 -55.25
N PRO A 808 15.63 2.79 -55.09
CA PRO A 808 16.99 3.26 -55.36
C PRO A 808 17.99 2.71 -54.34
N SER A 809 19.23 2.51 -54.78
CA SER A 809 20.36 2.25 -53.88
C SER A 809 20.72 3.49 -53.07
N GLY A 810 21.23 3.31 -51.85
CA GLY A 810 21.67 4.41 -51.00
C GLY A 810 22.99 5.02 -51.46
N LYS A 811 23.37 6.15 -50.85
CA LYS A 811 24.71 6.75 -51.07
C LYS A 811 25.80 5.77 -50.63
N LYS A 812 26.96 5.80 -51.30
CA LYS A 812 28.15 4.96 -51.00
C LYS A 812 27.93 3.43 -51.11
N GLY A 813 27.06 2.97 -52.01
CA GLY A 813 26.90 1.54 -52.28
C GLY A 813 26.04 0.79 -51.27
N ALA A 814 25.26 1.49 -50.45
CA ALA A 814 24.26 0.88 -49.58
C ALA A 814 23.16 0.19 -50.40
N GLU A 815 22.73 -0.99 -49.95
CA GLU A 815 21.68 -1.77 -50.61
C GLU A 815 20.34 -1.00 -50.65
N PRO A 816 19.49 -1.25 -51.66
CA PRO A 816 18.13 -0.71 -51.70
C PRO A 816 17.32 -1.14 -50.48
N SER A 817 16.35 -0.31 -50.08
CA SER A 817 15.43 -0.65 -48.98
C SER A 817 14.65 -1.94 -49.26
N LYS A 818 14.33 -2.71 -48.21
CA LYS A 818 13.42 -3.85 -48.32
C LYS A 818 12.07 -3.38 -48.88
N THR A 819 11.50 -4.11 -49.84
CA THR A 819 10.17 -3.78 -50.38
C THR A 819 9.14 -4.66 -49.69
N MET A 820 8.23 -4.06 -48.93
CA MET A 820 7.11 -4.78 -48.34
C MET A 820 6.13 -5.24 -49.40
N ARG A 821 5.41 -6.33 -49.13
CA ARG A 821 4.42 -6.86 -50.07
C ARG A 821 3.28 -5.85 -50.24
N ALA A 822 3.04 -5.43 -51.49
CA ALA A 822 1.90 -4.59 -51.83
C ALA A 822 0.57 -5.26 -51.45
N ARG A 823 -0.28 -4.53 -50.73
CA ARG A 823 -1.63 -4.93 -50.32
C ARG A 823 -2.59 -3.75 -50.47
N LYS A 824 -3.82 -4.02 -50.90
CA LYS A 824 -4.86 -3.01 -51.02
C LYS A 824 -5.50 -2.75 -49.65
N LEU A 825 -5.82 -1.50 -49.34
CA LEU A 825 -6.60 -1.16 -48.14
C LEU A 825 -8.10 -1.25 -48.46
N THR A 826 -8.85 -1.95 -47.61
CA THR A 826 -10.32 -1.95 -47.63
C THR A 826 -10.85 -1.34 -46.35
N TYR A 827 -11.87 -0.48 -46.47
CA TYR A 827 -12.34 0.36 -45.37
C TYR A 827 -13.71 -0.08 -44.85
N ARG A 828 -13.92 0.10 -43.54
CA ARG A 828 -15.22 0.07 -42.87
C ARG A 828 -15.40 1.36 -42.07
N GLU A 829 -16.51 2.03 -42.31
CA GLU A 829 -16.90 3.24 -41.58
C GLU A 829 -17.28 2.93 -40.13
N VAL A 830 -16.76 3.74 -39.21
CA VAL A 830 -17.05 3.70 -37.78
C VAL A 830 -17.18 5.14 -37.30
N PHE A 831 -18.27 5.48 -36.64
CA PHE A 831 -18.41 6.81 -36.02
C PHE A 831 -17.65 6.85 -34.70
N GLU A 832 -16.73 7.81 -34.57
CA GLU A 832 -15.99 8.09 -33.34
C GLU A 832 -16.53 9.41 -32.73
N ALA A 833 -17.10 9.31 -31.54
CA ALA A 833 -17.53 10.51 -30.81
C ALA A 833 -16.32 11.36 -30.40
N ASP A 834 -16.50 12.67 -30.38
CA ASP A 834 -15.44 13.62 -30.00
C ASP A 834 -15.05 13.39 -28.53
N PRO A 835 -13.82 12.91 -28.25
CA PRO A 835 -13.41 12.54 -26.91
C PRO A 835 -13.31 13.75 -25.97
N GLU A 836 -13.13 14.97 -26.50
CA GLU A 836 -13.06 16.20 -25.70
C GLU A 836 -14.46 16.76 -25.37
N LYS A 837 -15.48 16.41 -26.16
CA LYS A 837 -16.84 16.97 -26.02
C LYS A 837 -17.87 15.97 -25.48
N ASN A 838 -17.46 14.72 -25.28
CA ASN A 838 -18.34 13.68 -24.79
C ASN A 838 -17.69 12.93 -23.62
N GLU A 839 -18.03 13.42 -22.44
CA GLU A 839 -17.51 13.00 -21.14
C GLU A 839 -17.84 11.56 -20.72
N ASN A 840 -18.67 10.85 -21.50
CA ASN A 840 -19.18 9.50 -21.23
C ASN A 840 -18.77 8.47 -22.29
N VAL A 841 -17.79 8.79 -23.15
CA VAL A 841 -17.33 7.88 -24.22
C VAL A 841 -16.09 7.14 -23.75
N ASP A 842 -16.06 5.84 -24.05
CA ASP A 842 -14.86 5.02 -23.94
C ASP A 842 -13.69 5.64 -24.73
N ASP A 843 -12.46 5.41 -24.29
CA ASP A 843 -11.26 5.86 -25.01
C ASP A 843 -11.30 5.43 -26.47
N ILE A 844 -10.79 6.31 -27.36
CA ILE A 844 -10.74 6.03 -28.78
C ILE A 844 -9.89 4.77 -29.01
N GLU A 845 -10.54 3.68 -29.40
CA GLU A 845 -9.91 2.39 -29.61
C GLU A 845 -8.73 2.50 -30.59
N VAL A 846 -7.57 2.03 -30.14
CA VAL A 846 -6.34 1.83 -30.90
C VAL A 846 -6.63 0.79 -31.99
N ALA A 847 -6.59 1.22 -33.25
CA ALA A 847 -6.73 0.31 -34.39
C ALA A 847 -6.32 1.02 -35.69
N ASP A 848 -6.00 0.22 -36.70
CA ASP A 848 -5.71 0.68 -38.06
C ASP A 848 -6.87 1.49 -38.66
N LYS A 849 -6.62 2.77 -38.92
CA LYS A 849 -7.64 3.69 -39.43
C LYS A 849 -7.10 4.87 -40.22
N VAL A 850 -7.97 5.43 -41.04
CA VAL A 850 -7.83 6.76 -41.66
C VAL A 850 -8.96 7.65 -41.17
N GLY A 851 -8.68 8.89 -40.79
CA GLY A 851 -9.66 9.80 -40.18
C GLY A 851 -10.00 9.44 -38.73
N GLY A 852 -11.05 10.05 -38.17
CA GLY A 852 -11.38 9.92 -36.75
C GLY A 852 -10.47 10.73 -35.83
N TYR A 853 -10.24 10.21 -34.63
CA TYR A 853 -9.34 10.75 -33.60
C TYR A 853 -8.17 9.78 -33.35
N PRO A 854 -6.97 10.25 -32.98
CA PRO A 854 -5.87 9.35 -32.64
C PRO A 854 -6.18 8.56 -31.36
N GLY A 855 -6.00 7.24 -31.40
CA GLY A 855 -5.95 6.39 -30.21
C GLY A 855 -4.50 6.33 -29.74
N TRP A 856 -4.11 7.19 -28.81
CA TRP A 856 -2.73 7.31 -28.34
C TRP A 856 -2.27 6.04 -27.61
N TYR A 857 -1.04 5.58 -27.87
CA TYR A 857 -0.45 4.39 -27.25
C TYR A 857 0.23 4.72 -25.93
N GLN A 858 1.00 5.81 -25.88
CA GLN A 858 1.60 6.34 -24.65
C GLN A 858 0.87 7.61 -24.19
N PHE A 859 1.14 8.74 -24.84
CA PHE A 859 0.62 10.07 -24.51
C PHE A 859 0.23 10.83 -25.77
N GLU A 860 -0.54 11.91 -25.63
CA GLU A 860 -0.82 12.79 -26.76
C GLU A 860 0.46 13.48 -27.26
N ASN A 861 0.76 13.32 -28.55
CA ASN A 861 1.92 13.96 -29.17
C ASN A 861 1.55 14.56 -30.54
N THR A 862 0.52 15.41 -30.57
CA THR A 862 0.07 16.09 -31.80
C THR A 862 1.17 17.03 -32.33
N PRO A 863 1.75 16.79 -33.52
CA PRO A 863 2.87 17.58 -34.00
C PRO A 863 2.42 18.94 -34.57
N LYS A 864 3.33 19.91 -34.54
CA LYS A 864 3.15 21.22 -35.17
C LYS A 864 3.81 21.29 -36.55
N CYS A 865 3.19 22.05 -37.44
CA CYS A 865 3.74 22.33 -38.76
C CYS A 865 4.93 23.30 -38.65
N ASP A 866 6.03 23.02 -39.34
CA ASP A 866 7.24 23.85 -39.28
C ASP A 866 7.06 25.18 -40.01
N LYS A 867 6.17 25.23 -41.02
CA LYS A 867 5.87 26.46 -41.76
C LYS A 867 4.88 27.37 -41.05
N CYS A 868 3.70 26.86 -40.68
CA CYS A 868 2.63 27.69 -40.10
C CYS A 868 2.52 27.61 -38.57
N ARG A 869 3.29 26.74 -37.92
CA ARG A 869 3.35 26.55 -36.45
C ARG A 869 2.04 26.12 -35.78
N LYS A 870 0.98 25.87 -36.56
CA LYS A 870 -0.29 25.30 -36.10
C LYS A 870 -0.19 23.79 -35.90
N GLU A 871 -1.03 23.27 -35.02
CA GLU A 871 -1.23 21.83 -34.84
C GLU A 871 -1.70 21.19 -36.15
N MET A 872 -1.20 19.99 -36.39
CA MET A 872 -1.50 19.23 -37.58
C MET A 872 -2.72 18.35 -37.35
N ARG A 873 -3.50 18.13 -38.41
CA ARG A 873 -4.67 17.26 -38.40
C ARG A 873 -4.23 15.81 -38.43
N PHE A 874 -4.81 15.00 -37.55
CA PHE A 874 -4.66 13.54 -37.60
C PHE A 874 -5.19 12.98 -38.93
N VAL A 875 -4.40 12.11 -39.55
CA VAL A 875 -4.71 11.50 -40.86
C VAL A 875 -4.93 10.00 -40.72
N ALA A 876 -3.98 9.28 -40.13
CA ALA A 876 -4.06 7.82 -40.06
C ALA A 876 -3.28 7.29 -38.86
N GLN A 877 -3.70 6.11 -38.40
CA GLN A 877 -3.01 5.33 -37.38
C GLN A 877 -2.77 3.92 -37.91
N LEU A 878 -1.59 3.38 -37.63
CA LEU A 878 -1.13 2.07 -38.08
C LEU A 878 -0.53 1.27 -36.93
N GLN A 879 -0.89 0.00 -36.83
CA GLN A 879 -0.30 -0.91 -35.86
C GLN A 879 0.99 -1.53 -36.41
N GLU A 880 2.01 -1.70 -35.58
CA GLU A 880 3.32 -2.23 -35.99
C GLU A 880 3.25 -3.70 -36.45
N GLU A 881 2.22 -4.44 -36.05
CA GLU A 881 2.00 -5.84 -36.45
C GLU A 881 2.05 -6.06 -37.97
N HIS A 882 1.67 -5.04 -38.77
CA HIS A 882 1.73 -5.11 -40.24
C HIS A 882 3.13 -4.95 -40.82
N MET A 883 4.06 -4.38 -40.06
CA MET A 883 5.44 -4.10 -40.46
C MET A 883 6.39 -5.25 -40.08
N THR A 884 6.31 -5.72 -38.83
CA THR A 884 7.30 -6.66 -38.25
C THR A 884 6.73 -8.05 -37.94
N GLY A 885 5.41 -8.25 -38.02
CA GLY A 885 4.76 -9.53 -37.72
C GLY A 885 4.64 -9.86 -36.23
N GLY A 886 4.96 -8.90 -35.35
CA GLY A 886 4.84 -9.00 -33.89
C GLY A 886 5.48 -7.79 -33.21
N GLY A 887 4.66 -6.91 -32.64
CA GLY A 887 5.07 -5.69 -31.92
C GLY A 887 3.85 -5.01 -31.31
N SER A 888 4.02 -4.24 -30.24
CA SER A 888 2.94 -3.53 -29.54
C SER A 888 2.90 -2.03 -29.84
N SER A 889 3.58 -1.57 -30.90
CA SER A 889 3.76 -0.13 -31.17
C SER A 889 2.70 0.42 -32.14
N GLU A 890 2.47 1.73 -32.04
CA GLU A 890 1.46 2.45 -32.84
C GLU A 890 2.07 3.64 -33.57
N GLY A 891 1.77 3.75 -34.86
CA GLY A 891 2.28 4.77 -35.77
C GLY A 891 1.20 5.80 -36.08
N TYR A 892 1.57 7.09 -36.06
CA TYR A 892 0.61 8.19 -36.24
C TYR A 892 1.01 9.12 -37.37
N LEU A 893 0.13 9.27 -38.37
CA LEU A 893 0.29 10.16 -39.51
C LEU A 893 -0.54 11.44 -39.31
N PHE A 894 0.10 12.58 -39.50
CA PHE A 894 -0.50 13.92 -39.39
C PHE A 894 -0.24 14.74 -40.65
N CYS A 895 -1.18 15.63 -41.01
CA CYS A 895 -1.04 16.58 -42.12
C CYS A 895 -1.41 17.99 -41.69
N CYS A 896 -0.64 18.98 -42.14
CA CYS A 896 -0.96 20.38 -41.90
C CYS A 896 -2.30 20.74 -42.55
N LEU A 897 -3.15 21.52 -41.86
CA LEU A 897 -4.45 21.98 -42.40
C LEU A 897 -4.31 22.75 -43.73
N ASP A 898 -3.20 23.47 -43.91
CA ASP A 898 -2.90 24.21 -45.14
C ASP A 898 -2.08 23.38 -46.16
N GLU A 899 -1.86 22.09 -45.86
CA GLU A 899 -1.09 21.12 -46.66
C GLU A 899 0.36 21.55 -46.95
N HIS A 900 1.00 22.18 -45.97
CA HIS A 900 2.41 22.56 -46.07
C HIS A 900 3.40 21.38 -46.01
N GLN A 901 3.04 20.35 -45.24
CA GLN A 901 3.81 19.14 -44.96
C GLN A 901 2.94 18.10 -44.24
N ALA A 902 3.40 16.85 -44.23
CA ALA A 902 2.91 15.75 -43.41
C ALA A 902 4.02 15.22 -42.51
N LYS A 903 3.66 14.64 -41.36
CA LYS A 903 4.60 14.13 -40.34
C LYS A 903 4.12 12.77 -39.83
N PHE A 904 5.08 11.90 -39.49
CA PHE A 904 4.81 10.56 -38.98
C PHE A 904 5.80 10.17 -37.90
N PHE A 905 5.35 9.43 -36.89
CA PHE A 905 6.19 8.86 -35.83
C PHE A 905 5.53 7.63 -35.18
N TRP A 906 6.33 6.84 -34.48
CA TRP A 906 5.89 5.69 -33.67
C TRP A 906 5.84 6.02 -32.17
N GLN A 907 4.93 5.36 -31.45
CA GLN A 907 5.00 5.20 -30.00
C GLN A 907 5.18 3.71 -29.71
N HIS A 908 6.19 3.38 -28.90
CA HIS A 908 6.61 2.02 -28.58
C HIS A 908 6.26 1.62 -27.16
#